data_AF-A0AAE1L2E7-F1
#
_entry.id   AF-A0AAE1L2E7-F1
#
_cell.length_a   1.000
_cell.length_b   1.000
_cell.length_c   1.000
_cell.angle_alpha   90.00
_cell.angle_beta   90.00
_cell.angle_gamma   90.00
#
_symmetry.space_group_name_H-M   'P 1'
#
loop_
_entity.id
_entity.type
_entity.pdbx_description
1 polymer ?
#
loop_
_entity_poly.entity_id
_entity_poly.type
_entity_poly.pdbx_seq_one_letter_code
_entity_poly.pdbx_strand_id
1 'polypeptide(L)'
;MRKPRKSKTTPRRYDVEKLTDQEIRNEFVVKIGGAFEALIDRMENQTVQKAYEEYVNTTNKITEETVGYKKKKQVEGMPKALENKCNDRREARLKYLKQPSNNELRENYRTINRQVKSEVLQQKRLTMEKKVEQLERDFKNNNSHNLFKTVRELEKKPYRQLNTIKDKNGTIQCEQEEVLRCWQDHFTTQLNTEFPHNDEAPNDVLEGDAEINDNPPTEHEVETSIKSLKNKKSPGWDNITAEVLKAGGRYMVEMLQCLFKKVWDLEDTPDDWSKLLINPIHKKAFDTVWREALWIFLSSVGVNQRMINVIKKMYENTQCSVMIGGSMTEWFCVRVGVRQGCILSPALFNLFLEFVMRELKSIDRELNYREKMSLDIRYADDTTLLSVIFGKLGLSTQELETACMKWGLKINNKKCKILTDGDDNIRIDGEEVQRVNEFVFLGSMLPFTSKDVNRRIALASAAFGRLQRTVWSRRDISLKLKVRLYKSLILPIAIYAGETWTLRAEDTRRLEVFEMRCLRAIMGIRRIQRVTNEHIRRELNVNETITEIIRRKRLKWFGHTMRRPPESYIRRAYWGDFTARRPRGRPPKRWKDQIPEDLGLPLHRCEEMALNRGDWWEGAVRGRRRARGRYDLRP
;
A
#
# COMPACT_ATOMS: atom_id res chain seq x y z
N MET A 1 -46.92 11.86 -4.66
CA MET A 1 -45.86 12.75 -4.13
C MET A 1 -44.51 12.07 -4.25
N ARG A 2 -43.58 12.60 -5.04
CA ARG A 2 -42.18 12.13 -5.05
C ARG A 2 -41.57 12.49 -3.68
N LYS A 3 -41.07 11.51 -2.93
CA LYS A 3 -40.33 11.74 -1.68
C LYS A 3 -39.29 12.85 -1.94
N PRO A 4 -39.19 13.89 -1.09
CA PRO A 4 -38.18 14.92 -1.24
C PRO A 4 -36.81 14.24 -1.27
N ARG A 5 -35.99 14.57 -2.28
CA ARG A 5 -34.60 14.14 -2.31
C ARG A 5 -33.94 14.74 -1.07
N LYS A 6 -33.69 13.92 -0.03
CA LYS A 6 -32.82 14.28 1.10
C LYS A 6 -31.54 14.92 0.50
N SER A 7 -31.20 16.12 0.95
CA SER A 7 -29.99 16.80 0.48
C SER A 7 -28.81 15.88 0.75
N LYS A 8 -28.00 15.61 -0.29
CA LYS A 8 -26.77 14.87 -0.09
C LYS A 8 -25.78 15.82 0.58
N THR A 9 -25.51 15.62 1.86
CA THR A 9 -24.47 16.28 2.65
C THR A 9 -23.05 15.82 2.27
N THR A 10 -22.83 15.45 1.00
CA THR A 10 -21.50 15.06 0.54
C THR A 10 -20.76 16.31 0.09
N PRO A 11 -19.58 16.64 0.66
CA PRO A 11 -18.76 17.73 0.16
C PRO A 11 -18.48 17.50 -1.33
N ARG A 12 -18.83 18.46 -2.18
CA ARG A 12 -18.52 18.37 -3.60
C ARG A 12 -17.01 18.47 -3.76
N ARG A 13 -16.42 17.52 -4.47
CA ARG A 13 -14.97 17.51 -4.72
C ARG A 13 -14.61 18.45 -5.86
N TYR A 14 -13.62 19.31 -5.66
CA TYR A 14 -13.07 20.16 -6.71
C TYR A 14 -12.43 19.34 -7.83
N ASP A 15 -12.42 19.88 -9.04
CA ASP A 15 -11.77 19.27 -10.20
C ASP A 15 -10.29 19.64 -10.28
N VAL A 16 -9.55 19.30 -9.23
CA VAL A 16 -8.13 19.67 -9.05
C VAL A 16 -7.19 19.10 -10.12
N GLU A 17 -7.67 18.17 -10.96
CA GLU A 17 -6.93 17.71 -12.15
C GLU A 17 -6.66 18.86 -13.13
N LYS A 18 -7.50 19.90 -13.14
CA LYS A 18 -7.29 21.11 -13.96
C LYS A 18 -6.07 21.94 -13.54
N LEU A 19 -5.60 21.84 -12.30
CA LEU A 19 -4.38 22.53 -11.84
C LEU A 19 -3.09 21.94 -12.45
N THR A 20 -3.21 20.86 -13.24
CA THR A 20 -2.10 20.37 -14.07
C THR A 20 -1.90 21.19 -15.34
N ASP A 21 -2.91 21.95 -15.75
CA ASP A 21 -2.82 22.94 -16.82
C ASP A 21 -2.08 24.18 -16.29
N GLN A 22 -1.06 24.62 -17.03
CA GLN A 22 -0.19 25.71 -16.58
C GLN A 22 -0.90 27.06 -16.59
N GLU A 23 -1.84 27.31 -17.51
CA GLU A 23 -2.59 28.56 -17.58
C GLU A 23 -3.54 28.67 -16.38
N ILE A 24 -4.31 27.61 -16.12
CA ILE A 24 -5.24 27.55 -14.97
C ILE A 24 -4.47 27.65 -13.66
N ARG A 25 -3.29 27.01 -13.57
CA ARG A 25 -2.43 27.11 -12.39
C ARG A 25 -1.89 28.53 -12.18
N ASN A 26 -1.46 29.20 -13.24
CA ASN A 26 -0.98 30.58 -13.15
C ASN A 26 -2.12 31.52 -12.71
N GLU A 27 -3.32 31.36 -13.26
CA GLU A 27 -4.52 32.09 -12.82
C GLU A 27 -4.80 31.86 -11.33
N PHE A 28 -4.74 30.60 -10.88
CA PHE A 28 -4.91 30.24 -9.48
C PHE A 28 -3.89 30.95 -8.58
N VAL A 29 -2.61 30.94 -8.96
CA VAL A 29 -1.51 31.55 -8.19
C VAL A 29 -1.66 33.07 -8.09
N VAL A 30 -2.06 33.75 -9.17
CA VAL A 30 -2.27 35.21 -9.14
C VAL A 30 -3.43 35.57 -8.22
N LYS A 31 -4.56 34.86 -8.35
CA LYS A 31 -5.74 35.09 -7.49
C LYS A 31 -5.44 34.84 -6.02
N ILE A 32 -4.72 33.76 -5.71
CA ILE A 32 -4.41 33.40 -4.33
C ILE A 32 -3.38 34.35 -3.70
N GLY A 33 -2.38 34.80 -4.48
CA GLY A 33 -1.36 35.73 -4.01
C GLY A 33 -1.97 37.06 -3.56
N GLY A 34 -2.75 37.70 -4.43
CA GLY A 34 -3.39 38.98 -4.08
C GLY A 34 -4.38 38.87 -2.92
N ALA A 35 -5.02 37.71 -2.73
CA ALA A 35 -5.91 37.49 -1.59
C ALA A 35 -5.14 37.24 -0.28
N PHE A 36 -4.01 36.52 -0.32
CA PHE A 36 -3.22 36.19 0.86
C PHE A 36 -2.37 37.35 1.36
N GLU A 37 -1.82 38.20 0.49
CA GLU A 37 -1.13 39.44 0.90
C GLU A 37 -2.03 40.27 1.84
N ALA A 38 -3.29 40.49 1.45
CA ALA A 38 -4.27 41.22 2.27
C ALA A 38 -4.72 40.49 3.57
N LEU A 39 -4.46 39.18 3.70
CA LEU A 39 -4.76 38.42 4.92
C LEU A 39 -3.58 38.47 5.90
N ILE A 40 -2.36 38.33 5.39
CA ILE A 40 -1.12 38.35 6.19
C ILE A 40 -1.02 39.65 6.98
N ASP A 41 -1.28 40.80 6.34
CA ASP A 41 -1.26 42.13 6.98
C ASP A 41 -2.20 42.26 8.19
N ARG A 42 -3.29 41.48 8.23
CA ARG A 42 -4.31 41.55 9.29
C ARG A 42 -4.16 40.42 10.32
N MET A 43 -3.26 39.47 10.11
CA MET A 43 -3.15 38.24 10.90
C MET A 43 -2.56 38.45 12.29
N GLU A 44 -1.70 39.45 12.45
CA GLU A 44 -0.96 39.68 13.70
C GLU A 44 -1.92 39.84 14.90
N ASN A 45 -2.99 40.61 14.72
CA ASN A 45 -3.97 40.94 15.77
C ASN A 45 -5.15 39.96 15.89
N GLN A 46 -5.15 38.86 15.13
CA GLN A 46 -6.24 37.87 15.16
C GLN A 46 -5.93 36.70 16.09
N THR A 47 -6.94 35.90 16.43
CA THR A 47 -6.73 34.58 17.04
C THR A 47 -6.28 33.56 15.98
N VAL A 48 -5.67 32.44 16.41
CA VAL A 48 -5.29 31.34 15.50
C VAL A 48 -6.50 30.82 14.72
N GLN A 49 -7.63 30.64 15.40
CA GLN A 49 -8.87 30.15 14.78
C GLN A 49 -9.37 31.08 13.68
N LYS A 50 -9.44 32.40 13.93
CA LYS A 50 -9.93 33.37 12.94
C LYS A 50 -9.01 33.44 11.72
N ALA A 51 -7.70 33.48 11.95
CA ALA A 51 -6.71 33.49 10.88
C ALA A 51 -6.83 32.23 9.98
N TYR A 52 -7.06 31.07 10.60
CA TYR A 52 -7.27 29.82 9.88
C TYR A 52 -8.59 29.80 9.09
N GLU A 53 -9.69 30.28 9.66
CA GLU A 53 -10.97 30.36 8.96
C GLU A 53 -10.90 31.26 7.71
N GLU A 54 -10.26 32.43 7.82
CA GLU A 54 -10.04 33.34 6.70
C GLU A 54 -9.19 32.69 5.60
N TYR A 55 -8.13 31.98 5.98
CA TYR A 55 -7.32 31.17 5.07
C TYR A 55 -8.14 30.09 4.35
N VAL A 56 -8.90 29.27 5.09
CA VAL A 56 -9.68 28.15 4.53
C VAL A 56 -10.76 28.67 3.58
N ASN A 57 -11.50 29.70 3.99
CA ASN A 57 -12.57 30.29 3.19
C ASN A 57 -12.03 30.89 1.89
N THR A 58 -10.93 31.64 1.98
CA THR A 58 -10.28 32.25 0.81
C THR A 58 -9.75 31.19 -0.15
N THR A 59 -9.06 30.17 0.38
CA THR A 59 -8.53 29.08 -0.44
C THR A 59 -9.63 28.31 -1.16
N ASN A 60 -10.71 27.96 -0.45
CA ASN A 60 -11.84 27.24 -1.02
C ASN A 60 -12.57 28.06 -2.09
N LYS A 61 -12.83 29.34 -1.82
CA LYS A 61 -13.48 30.25 -2.79
C LYS A 61 -12.68 30.34 -4.09
N ILE A 62 -11.39 30.63 -4.00
CA ILE A 62 -10.53 30.76 -5.19
C ILE A 62 -10.39 29.43 -5.92
N THR A 63 -10.33 28.31 -5.19
CA THR A 63 -10.32 26.97 -5.78
C THR A 63 -11.61 26.70 -6.55
N GLU A 64 -12.78 27.01 -5.97
CA GLU A 64 -14.07 26.85 -6.63
C GLU A 64 -14.15 27.69 -7.91
N GLU A 65 -13.79 28.97 -7.84
CA GLU A 65 -13.81 29.89 -8.98
C GLU A 65 -12.89 29.44 -10.12
N THR A 66 -11.73 28.87 -9.79
CA THR A 66 -10.71 28.51 -10.77
C THR A 66 -10.94 27.14 -11.40
N VAL A 67 -11.25 26.12 -10.60
CA VAL A 67 -11.37 24.74 -11.12
C VAL A 67 -12.79 24.19 -11.13
N GLY A 68 -13.67 24.73 -10.29
CA GLY A 68 -15.03 24.23 -10.09
C GLY A 68 -15.07 22.80 -9.57
N TYR A 69 -16.25 22.18 -9.64
CA TYR A 69 -16.49 20.83 -9.12
C TYR A 69 -16.35 19.74 -10.17
N LYS A 70 -15.87 18.57 -9.73
CA LYS A 70 -15.71 17.39 -10.58
C LYS A 70 -17.06 16.93 -11.13
N LYS A 71 -17.20 16.97 -12.46
CA LYS A 71 -18.42 16.50 -13.14
C LYS A 71 -18.50 14.97 -13.10
N LYS A 72 -19.73 14.41 -13.08
CA LYS A 72 -19.92 12.97 -13.23
C LYS A 72 -19.29 12.52 -14.54
N LYS A 73 -18.39 11.52 -14.45
CA LYS A 73 -17.68 11.00 -15.62
C LYS A 73 -18.70 10.48 -16.64
N GLN A 74 -18.79 11.14 -17.79
CA GLN A 74 -19.45 10.54 -18.94
C GLN A 74 -18.60 9.35 -19.37
N VAL A 75 -19.23 8.21 -19.62
CA VAL A 75 -18.54 7.03 -20.15
C VAL A 75 -18.02 7.46 -21.53
N GLU A 76 -16.70 7.44 -21.70
CA GLU A 76 -16.06 7.82 -22.96
C GLU A 76 -16.64 6.93 -24.07
N GLY A 77 -17.44 7.56 -24.93
CA GLY A 77 -18.20 6.90 -25.96
C GLY A 77 -17.31 6.41 -27.09
N MET A 78 -17.94 5.77 -28.07
CA MET A 78 -17.27 5.49 -29.34
C MET A 78 -16.85 6.81 -30.01
N PRO A 79 -15.69 6.89 -30.68
CA PRO A 79 -15.33 8.09 -31.44
C PRO A 79 -16.43 8.47 -32.42
N LYS A 80 -16.73 9.76 -32.56
CA LYS A 80 -17.87 10.27 -33.33
C LYS A 80 -17.85 9.82 -34.80
N ALA A 81 -16.66 9.73 -35.40
CA ALA A 81 -16.49 9.18 -36.76
C ALA A 81 -16.93 7.71 -36.88
N LEU A 82 -16.64 6.90 -35.85
CA LEU A 82 -17.04 5.49 -35.82
C LEU A 82 -18.52 5.31 -35.44
N GLU A 83 -19.05 6.22 -34.63
CA GLU A 83 -20.49 6.33 -34.35
C GLU A 83 -21.28 6.62 -35.63
N ASN A 84 -20.83 7.57 -36.45
CA ASN A 84 -21.42 7.86 -37.75
C ASN A 84 -21.45 6.62 -38.65
N LYS A 85 -20.32 5.91 -38.80
CA LYS A 85 -20.28 4.66 -39.57
C LYS A 85 -21.20 3.57 -39.00
N CYS A 86 -21.38 3.52 -37.68
CA CYS A 86 -22.34 2.61 -37.05
C CYS A 86 -23.79 2.97 -37.39
N ASN A 87 -24.09 4.27 -37.54
CA ASN A 87 -25.37 4.77 -38.02
C ASN A 87 -25.56 4.45 -39.51
N ASP A 88 -24.57 4.67 -40.36
CA ASP A 88 -24.60 4.30 -41.79
C ASP A 88 -24.90 2.81 -41.98
N ARG A 89 -24.26 1.96 -41.16
CA ARG A 89 -24.56 0.51 -41.12
C ARG A 89 -26.00 0.23 -40.73
N ARG A 90 -26.55 0.96 -39.75
CA ARG A 90 -27.93 0.79 -39.29
C ARG A 90 -28.90 1.19 -40.41
N GLU A 91 -28.64 2.29 -41.11
CA GLU A 91 -29.43 2.74 -42.26
C GLU A 91 -29.37 1.75 -43.42
N ALA A 92 -28.17 1.29 -43.80
CA ALA A 92 -28.00 0.29 -44.85
C ALA A 92 -28.72 -1.02 -44.51
N ARG A 93 -28.70 -1.43 -43.23
CA ARG A 93 -29.46 -2.61 -42.74
C ARG A 93 -30.96 -2.41 -42.88
N LEU A 94 -31.48 -1.22 -42.55
CA LEU A 94 -32.91 -0.90 -42.69
C LEU A 94 -33.34 -0.91 -44.15
N LYS A 95 -32.54 -0.34 -45.06
CA LYS A 95 -32.80 -0.37 -46.52
C LYS A 95 -32.87 -1.82 -47.03
N TYR A 96 -31.90 -2.67 -46.67
CA TYR A 96 -31.91 -4.10 -47.02
C TYR A 96 -33.12 -4.85 -46.44
N LEU A 97 -33.47 -4.62 -45.16
CA LEU A 97 -34.61 -5.31 -44.54
C LEU A 97 -35.96 -4.94 -45.18
N LYS A 98 -36.08 -3.73 -45.75
CA LYS A 98 -37.27 -3.30 -46.51
C LYS A 98 -37.36 -3.95 -47.90
N GLN A 99 -36.23 -4.33 -48.50
CA GLN A 99 -36.18 -4.96 -49.83
C GLN A 99 -35.19 -6.14 -49.84
N PRO A 100 -35.55 -7.29 -49.25
CA PRO A 100 -34.62 -8.41 -49.06
C PRO A 100 -34.13 -9.05 -50.37
N SER A 101 -34.94 -8.96 -51.43
CA SER A 101 -34.66 -9.50 -52.77
C SER A 101 -33.64 -8.67 -53.56
N ASN A 102 -33.32 -7.45 -53.13
CA ASN A 102 -32.40 -6.56 -53.81
C ASN A 102 -30.94 -6.90 -53.45
N ASN A 103 -30.22 -7.50 -54.41
CA ASN A 103 -28.84 -7.94 -54.23
C ASN A 103 -27.84 -6.78 -54.02
N GLU A 104 -28.09 -5.61 -54.60
CA GLU A 104 -27.21 -4.45 -54.46
C GLU A 104 -27.26 -3.88 -53.04
N LEU A 105 -28.47 -3.73 -52.47
CA LEU A 105 -28.67 -3.30 -51.08
C LEU A 105 -28.07 -4.32 -50.09
N ARG A 106 -28.15 -5.61 -50.41
CA ARG A 106 -27.55 -6.69 -49.63
C ARG A 106 -26.02 -6.58 -49.61
N GLU A 107 -25.38 -6.37 -50.76
CA GLU A 107 -23.92 -6.23 -50.82
C GLU A 107 -23.41 -4.90 -50.26
N ASN A 108 -24.15 -3.81 -50.43
CA ASN A 108 -23.84 -2.54 -49.78
C ASN A 108 -23.84 -2.68 -48.25
N TYR A 109 -24.89 -3.27 -47.66
CA TYR A 109 -24.93 -3.55 -46.23
C TYR A 109 -23.78 -4.48 -45.78
N ARG A 110 -23.48 -5.56 -46.54
CA ARG A 110 -22.37 -6.47 -46.22
C ARG A 110 -21.03 -5.74 -46.20
N THR A 111 -20.78 -4.87 -47.16
CA THR A 111 -19.55 -4.08 -47.26
C THR A 111 -19.39 -3.13 -46.08
N ILE A 112 -20.41 -2.30 -45.81
CA ILE A 112 -20.41 -1.39 -44.66
C ILE A 112 -20.27 -2.16 -43.34
N ASN A 113 -20.97 -3.28 -43.19
CA ASN A 113 -20.89 -4.11 -41.99
C ASN A 113 -19.49 -4.71 -41.78
N ARG A 114 -18.79 -5.14 -42.84
CA ARG A 114 -17.41 -5.62 -42.75
C ARG A 114 -16.46 -4.49 -42.32
N GLN A 115 -16.58 -3.31 -42.94
CA GLN A 115 -15.77 -2.13 -42.59
C GLN A 115 -15.98 -1.72 -41.13
N VAL A 116 -17.24 -1.53 -40.71
CA VAL A 116 -17.57 -1.15 -39.32
C VAL A 116 -17.08 -2.20 -38.32
N LYS A 117 -17.23 -3.49 -38.62
CA LYS A 117 -16.70 -4.55 -37.73
C LYS A 117 -15.19 -4.45 -37.58
N SER A 118 -14.46 -4.23 -38.67
CA SER A 118 -12.99 -4.08 -38.66
C SER A 118 -12.58 -2.88 -37.82
N GLU A 119 -13.18 -1.71 -38.04
CA GLU A 119 -12.83 -0.48 -37.33
C GLU A 119 -13.20 -0.52 -35.85
N VAL A 120 -14.34 -1.12 -35.49
CA VAL A 120 -14.70 -1.34 -34.08
C VAL A 120 -13.70 -2.25 -33.38
N LEU A 121 -13.20 -3.29 -34.06
CA LEU A 121 -12.16 -4.17 -33.51
C LEU A 121 -10.83 -3.44 -33.34
N GLN A 122 -10.43 -2.64 -34.33
CA GLN A 122 -9.22 -1.81 -34.25
C GLN A 122 -9.30 -0.81 -33.10
N GLN A 123 -10.44 -0.11 -32.95
CA GLN A 123 -10.64 0.83 -31.87
C GLN A 123 -10.61 0.15 -30.50
N LYS A 124 -11.26 -1.01 -30.35
CA LYS A 124 -11.18 -1.81 -29.11
C LYS A 124 -9.73 -2.21 -28.79
N ARG A 125 -8.95 -2.61 -29.79
CA ARG A 125 -7.53 -2.96 -29.62
C ARG A 125 -6.74 -1.74 -29.14
N LEU A 126 -6.88 -0.60 -29.81
CA LEU A 126 -6.21 0.65 -29.44
C LEU A 126 -6.55 1.08 -28.01
N THR A 127 -7.82 1.04 -27.62
CA THR A 127 -8.25 1.34 -26.25
C THR A 127 -7.61 0.39 -25.24
N MET A 128 -7.56 -0.91 -25.52
CA MET A 128 -6.92 -1.88 -24.63
C MET A 128 -5.41 -1.69 -24.57
N GLU A 129 -4.75 -1.37 -25.67
CA GLU A 129 -3.31 -1.12 -25.75
C GLU A 129 -2.92 0.11 -24.90
N LYS A 130 -3.66 1.22 -25.05
CA LYS A 130 -3.52 2.40 -24.18
C LYS A 130 -3.66 2.05 -22.69
N LYS A 131 -4.62 1.19 -22.33
CA LYS A 131 -4.80 0.74 -20.95
C LYS A 131 -3.60 -0.07 -20.43
N VAL A 132 -3.03 -0.96 -21.25
CA VAL A 132 -1.86 -1.75 -20.84
C VAL A 132 -0.61 -0.89 -20.75
N GLU A 133 -0.40 0.03 -21.68
CA GLU A 133 0.71 1.00 -21.61
C GLU A 133 0.60 1.88 -20.37
N GLN A 134 -0.60 2.32 -20.03
CA GLN A 134 -0.84 3.04 -18.79
C GLN A 134 -0.50 2.18 -17.57
N LEU A 135 -0.95 0.92 -17.57
CA LEU A 135 -0.70 -0.04 -16.49
C LEU A 135 0.79 -0.33 -16.31
N GLU A 136 1.54 -0.53 -17.40
CA GLU A 136 2.98 -0.75 -17.36
C GLU A 136 3.74 0.49 -16.88
N ARG A 137 3.34 1.69 -17.34
CA ARG A 137 3.90 2.96 -16.84
C ARG A 137 3.60 3.13 -15.36
N ASP A 138 2.38 2.89 -14.93
CA ASP A 138 1.98 2.98 -13.53
C ASP A 138 2.75 1.96 -12.66
N PHE A 139 2.99 0.75 -13.16
CA PHE A 139 3.80 -0.25 -12.46
C PHE A 139 5.26 0.21 -12.33
N LYS A 140 5.88 0.68 -13.43
CA LYS A 140 7.27 1.18 -13.43
C LYS A 140 7.45 2.38 -12.49
N ASN A 141 6.46 3.25 -12.43
CA ASN A 141 6.50 4.46 -11.61
C ASN A 141 5.97 4.26 -10.18
N ASN A 142 5.73 3.01 -9.74
CA ASN A 142 5.14 2.68 -8.44
C ASN A 142 3.79 3.39 -8.15
N ASN A 143 3.04 3.75 -9.19
CA ASN A 143 1.74 4.40 -9.11
C ASN A 143 0.62 3.38 -8.88
N SER A 144 0.63 2.80 -7.67
CA SER A 144 -0.31 1.74 -7.26
C SER A 144 -1.78 2.16 -7.42
N HIS A 145 -2.11 3.43 -7.16
CA HIS A 145 -3.49 3.92 -7.26
C HIS A 145 -4.06 3.77 -8.67
N ASN A 146 -3.37 4.31 -9.68
CA ASN A 146 -3.83 4.21 -11.06
C ASN A 146 -3.73 2.77 -11.60
N LEU A 147 -2.73 2.02 -11.17
CA LEU A 147 -2.58 0.59 -11.48
C LEU A 147 -3.84 -0.18 -11.04
N PHE A 148 -4.20 -0.10 -9.76
CA PHE A 148 -5.37 -0.81 -9.22
C PHE A 148 -6.69 -0.28 -9.77
N LYS A 149 -6.78 1.01 -10.10
CA LYS A 149 -7.93 1.57 -10.82
C LYS A 149 -8.12 0.87 -12.17
N THR A 150 -7.06 0.80 -12.97
CA THR A 150 -7.08 0.12 -14.28
C THR A 150 -7.41 -1.37 -14.14
N VAL A 151 -6.85 -2.05 -13.13
CA VAL A 151 -7.18 -3.45 -12.83
C VAL A 151 -8.66 -3.63 -12.51
N ARG A 152 -9.25 -2.77 -11.66
CA ARG A 152 -10.68 -2.83 -11.33
C ARG A 152 -11.57 -2.62 -12.57
N GLU A 153 -11.18 -1.73 -13.47
CA GLU A 153 -11.87 -1.56 -14.76
C GLU A 153 -11.81 -2.81 -15.63
N LEU A 154 -10.66 -3.50 -15.66
CA LEU A 154 -10.49 -4.77 -16.40
C LEU A 154 -11.27 -5.93 -15.78
N GLU A 155 -11.37 -5.98 -14.44
CA GLU A 155 -12.16 -6.99 -13.73
C GLU A 155 -13.67 -6.79 -13.93
N LYS A 156 -14.12 -5.58 -14.31
CA LYS A 156 -15.54 -5.21 -14.46
C LYS A 156 -16.40 -5.58 -13.25
N LYS A 157 -15.84 -5.55 -12.04
CA LYS A 157 -16.62 -5.83 -10.82
C LYS A 157 -17.67 -4.74 -10.61
N PRO A 158 -18.93 -5.10 -10.32
CA PRO A 158 -19.90 -4.13 -9.86
C PRO A 158 -19.42 -3.51 -8.54
N TYR A 159 -19.61 -2.21 -8.38
CA TYR A 159 -19.36 -1.53 -7.10
C TYR A 159 -20.35 -2.10 -6.08
N ARG A 160 -19.84 -2.80 -5.06
CA ARG A 160 -20.68 -3.23 -3.94
C ARG A 160 -20.91 -2.03 -3.05
N GLN A 161 -22.16 -1.59 -2.94
CA GLN A 161 -22.52 -0.61 -1.92
C GLN A 161 -22.61 -1.34 -0.57
N LEU A 162 -22.03 -0.74 0.47
CA LEU A 162 -22.16 -1.20 1.86
C LEU A 162 -23.50 -0.71 2.39
N ASN A 163 -24.58 -1.40 2.03
CA ASN A 163 -25.94 -1.02 2.44
C ASN A 163 -26.41 -1.81 3.67
N THR A 164 -25.62 -2.77 4.15
CA THR A 164 -26.00 -3.62 5.28
C THR A 164 -24.83 -3.80 6.24
N ILE A 165 -25.13 -3.81 7.54
CA ILE A 165 -24.16 -4.07 8.61
C ILE A 165 -24.80 -4.99 9.66
N LYS A 166 -24.00 -5.82 10.33
CA LYS A 166 -24.45 -6.55 11.52
C LYS A 166 -24.19 -5.71 12.76
N ASP A 167 -25.19 -5.55 13.61
CA ASP A 167 -25.03 -4.93 14.92
C ASP A 167 -24.29 -5.85 15.91
N LYS A 168 -24.12 -5.38 17.15
CA LYS A 168 -23.44 -6.10 18.23
C LYS A 168 -24.13 -7.43 18.58
N ASN A 169 -25.42 -7.57 18.31
CA ASN A 169 -26.22 -8.76 18.59
C ASN A 169 -26.28 -9.72 17.37
N GLY A 170 -25.62 -9.37 16.27
CA GLY A 170 -25.58 -10.16 15.04
C GLY A 170 -26.76 -9.93 14.09
N THR A 171 -27.66 -9.00 14.40
CA THR A 171 -28.82 -8.66 13.57
C THR A 171 -28.39 -7.78 12.40
N ILE A 172 -28.95 -8.03 11.20
CA ILE A 172 -28.59 -7.29 9.99
C ILE A 172 -29.44 -6.02 9.91
N GLN A 173 -28.78 -4.87 9.94
CA GLN A 173 -29.36 -3.55 9.71
C GLN A 173 -29.22 -3.15 8.24
N CYS A 174 -30.31 -2.67 7.66
CA CYS A 174 -30.40 -2.26 6.25
C CYS A 174 -30.83 -0.79 6.09
N GLU A 175 -31.45 -0.20 7.11
CA GLU A 175 -31.89 1.20 7.10
C GLU A 175 -30.69 2.13 7.32
N GLN A 176 -30.63 3.22 6.55
CA GLN A 176 -29.45 4.08 6.51
C GLN A 176 -29.10 4.68 7.88
N GLU A 177 -30.09 5.07 8.67
CA GLU A 177 -29.90 5.66 10.00
C GLU A 177 -29.36 4.63 10.99
N GLU A 178 -29.89 3.40 10.97
CA GLU A 178 -29.41 2.29 11.80
C GLU A 178 -28.02 1.81 11.40
N VAL A 179 -27.72 1.80 10.09
CA VAL A 179 -26.36 1.53 9.59
C VAL A 179 -25.39 2.56 10.14
N LEU A 180 -25.73 3.87 10.07
CA LEU A 180 -24.88 4.93 10.60
C LEU A 180 -24.68 4.81 12.12
N ARG A 181 -25.75 4.51 12.88
CA ARG A 181 -25.66 4.26 14.34
C ARG A 181 -24.74 3.10 14.68
N CYS A 182 -24.88 1.97 13.98
CA CYS A 182 -24.00 0.81 14.18
C CYS A 182 -22.51 1.17 13.98
N TRP A 183 -22.21 1.99 12.97
CA TRP A 183 -20.85 2.45 12.72
C TRP A 183 -20.37 3.45 13.77
N GLN A 184 -21.22 4.38 14.19
CA GLN A 184 -20.93 5.30 15.28
C GLN A 184 -20.63 4.51 16.56
N ASP A 185 -21.49 3.59 16.99
CA ASP A 185 -21.27 2.76 18.17
C ASP A 185 -19.98 1.96 18.09
N HIS A 186 -19.69 1.37 16.92
CA HIS A 186 -18.48 0.60 16.71
C HIS A 186 -17.22 1.45 16.90
N PHE A 187 -17.14 2.61 16.26
CA PHE A 187 -15.97 3.48 16.33
C PHE A 187 -15.89 4.24 17.65
N THR A 188 -17.01 4.64 18.25
CA THR A 188 -17.04 5.23 19.59
C THR A 188 -16.46 4.25 20.61
N THR A 189 -16.88 2.99 20.59
CA THR A 189 -16.27 1.97 21.46
C THR A 189 -14.79 1.77 21.11
N GLN A 190 -14.44 1.56 19.84
CA GLN A 190 -13.07 1.26 19.43
C GLN A 190 -12.07 2.38 19.77
N LEU A 191 -12.44 3.65 19.55
CA LEU A 191 -11.57 4.82 19.71
C LEU A 191 -11.58 5.41 21.14
N ASN A 192 -12.34 4.81 22.05
CA ASN A 192 -12.41 5.21 23.46
C ASN A 192 -12.27 4.00 24.40
N THR A 193 -11.75 2.87 23.92
CA THR A 193 -11.43 1.74 24.78
C THR A 193 -10.07 2.00 25.43
N GLU A 194 -10.07 2.20 26.74
CA GLU A 194 -8.85 2.34 27.54
C GLU A 194 -8.49 0.99 28.17
N PHE A 195 -7.20 0.75 28.35
CA PHE A 195 -6.72 -0.42 29.09
C PHE A 195 -6.11 0.02 30.42
N PRO A 196 -6.10 -0.87 31.43
CA PRO A 196 -5.40 -0.62 32.67
C PRO A 196 -3.96 -0.19 32.38
N HIS A 197 -3.52 0.84 33.08
CA HIS A 197 -2.16 1.37 33.06
C HIS A 197 -1.76 1.73 34.48
N ASN A 198 -0.46 1.87 34.71
CA ASN A 198 0.05 2.35 35.99
C ASN A 198 0.24 3.87 35.90
N ASP A 199 -0.58 4.63 36.63
CA ASP A 199 -0.52 6.09 36.65
C ASP A 199 0.81 6.65 37.18
N GLU A 200 1.57 5.86 37.94
CA GLU A 200 2.90 6.24 38.46
C GLU A 200 4.03 5.89 37.49
N ALA A 201 3.80 5.04 36.49
CA ALA A 201 4.79 4.63 35.50
C ALA A 201 5.54 5.80 34.81
N PRO A 202 4.89 6.93 34.48
CA PRO A 202 5.58 8.06 33.87
C PRO A 202 6.64 8.73 34.76
N ASN A 203 6.72 8.42 36.05
CA ASN A 203 7.76 8.93 36.94
C ASN A 203 9.11 8.20 36.78
N ASP A 204 9.09 6.99 36.19
CA ASP A 204 10.28 6.15 36.03
C ASP A 204 11.06 6.43 34.71
N VAL A 205 10.67 7.46 33.97
CA VAL A 205 11.17 7.67 32.61
C VAL A 205 12.59 8.26 32.65
N LEU A 206 13.52 7.59 31.98
CA LEU A 206 14.91 8.06 31.86
C LEU A 206 15.00 9.32 30.99
N GLU A 207 15.69 10.34 31.50
CA GLU A 207 16.01 11.56 30.77
C GLU A 207 17.03 11.28 29.65
N GLY A 208 16.78 11.88 28.49
CA GLY A 208 17.67 11.87 27.34
C GLY A 208 17.68 13.24 26.67
N ASP A 209 18.78 13.56 26.02
CA ASP A 209 18.98 14.82 25.30
C ASP A 209 18.96 14.53 23.80
N ALA A 210 17.77 14.55 23.18
CA ALA A 210 17.68 14.50 21.74
C ALA A 210 17.95 15.89 21.16
N GLU A 211 18.97 15.99 20.30
CA GLU A 211 19.20 17.18 19.48
C GLU A 211 18.02 17.38 18.51
N ILE A 212 17.03 18.17 18.92
CA ILE A 212 15.84 18.51 18.14
C ILE A 212 15.86 20.00 17.85
N ASN A 213 15.65 20.37 16.59
CA ASN A 213 15.43 21.77 16.22
C ASN A 213 14.13 22.28 16.85
N ASP A 214 14.24 23.25 17.75
CA ASP A 214 13.13 23.87 18.47
C ASP A 214 12.85 25.30 18.01
N ASN A 215 13.32 25.66 16.81
CA ASN A 215 12.96 26.92 16.18
C ASN A 215 11.54 26.87 15.59
N PRO A 216 10.88 28.03 15.45
CA PRO A 216 9.61 28.12 14.73
C PRO A 216 9.72 27.57 13.29
N PRO A 217 8.65 26.99 12.72
CA PRO A 217 8.66 26.47 11.37
C PRO A 217 9.09 27.50 10.33
N THR A 218 10.06 27.13 9.50
CA THR A 218 10.58 27.96 8.42
C THR A 218 9.78 27.77 7.13
N GLU A 219 9.83 28.74 6.21
CA GLU A 219 9.21 28.60 4.88
C GLU A 219 9.73 27.37 4.13
N HIS A 220 11.02 27.07 4.28
CA HIS A 220 11.65 25.91 3.64
C HIS A 220 11.07 24.58 4.15
N GLU A 221 10.85 24.45 5.46
CA GLU A 221 10.21 23.27 6.05
C GLU A 221 8.76 23.11 5.59
N VAL A 222 8.02 24.22 5.51
CA VAL A 222 6.64 24.25 5.00
C VAL A 222 6.60 23.85 3.53
N GLU A 223 7.46 24.42 2.70
CA GLU A 223 7.54 24.09 1.27
C GLU A 223 7.90 22.61 1.06
N THR A 224 8.89 22.12 1.80
CA THR A 224 9.31 20.71 1.77
C THR A 224 8.16 19.79 2.19
N SER A 225 7.44 20.15 3.25
CA SER A 225 6.27 19.42 3.73
C SER A 225 5.16 19.37 2.68
N ILE A 226 4.79 20.51 2.06
CA ILE A 226 3.80 20.59 0.98
C ILE A 226 4.21 19.72 -0.21
N LYS A 227 5.48 19.81 -0.65
CA LYS A 227 6.02 18.99 -1.75
C LYS A 227 5.92 17.50 -1.45
N SER A 228 6.16 17.09 -0.21
CA SER A 228 6.11 15.69 0.24
C SER A 228 4.69 15.09 0.28
N LEU A 229 3.64 15.92 0.36
CA LEU A 229 2.25 15.46 0.44
C LEU A 229 1.89 14.54 -0.73
N LYS A 230 1.14 13.48 -0.45
CA LYS A 230 0.70 12.55 -1.50
C LYS A 230 -0.57 13.07 -2.17
N ASN A 231 -0.52 13.26 -3.48
CA ASN A 231 -1.68 13.64 -4.29
C ASN A 231 -2.77 12.55 -4.23
N LYS A 232 -4.02 12.91 -4.58
CA LYS A 232 -5.20 12.06 -4.67
C LYS A 232 -5.65 11.44 -3.35
N LYS A 233 -5.20 12.00 -2.23
CA LYS A 233 -5.76 11.73 -0.90
C LYS A 233 -7.08 12.48 -0.76
N SER A 234 -7.96 11.97 0.11
CA SER A 234 -9.17 12.71 0.45
C SER A 234 -8.78 13.97 1.23
N PRO A 235 -9.41 15.12 0.98
CA PRO A 235 -9.21 16.30 1.81
C PRO A 235 -9.75 16.07 3.23
N GLY A 236 -9.31 16.92 4.17
CA GLY A 236 -9.84 16.98 5.52
C GLY A 236 -11.21 17.68 5.56
N TRP A 237 -11.58 18.12 6.76
CA TRP A 237 -12.80 18.90 6.99
C TRP A 237 -12.78 20.24 6.24
N ASP A 238 -11.60 20.82 6.05
CA ASP A 238 -11.33 22.06 5.30
C ASP A 238 -11.60 21.97 3.79
N ASN A 239 -11.80 20.75 3.24
CA ASN A 239 -11.93 20.48 1.81
C ASN A 239 -10.72 20.90 0.94
N ILE A 240 -9.56 21.20 1.54
CA ILE A 240 -8.33 21.59 0.84
C ILE A 240 -7.52 20.32 0.53
N THR A 241 -7.07 20.19 -0.72
CA THR A 241 -6.32 19.01 -1.17
C THR A 241 -4.83 19.31 -1.30
N ALA A 242 -3.98 18.27 -1.25
CA ALA A 242 -2.55 18.40 -1.51
C ALA A 242 -2.24 19.05 -2.87
N GLU A 243 -3.06 18.80 -3.88
CA GLU A 243 -2.97 19.43 -5.19
C GLU A 243 -3.17 20.95 -5.13
N VAL A 244 -4.13 21.43 -4.34
CA VAL A 244 -4.39 22.86 -4.14
C VAL A 244 -3.21 23.51 -3.40
N LEU A 245 -2.72 22.89 -2.33
CA LEU A 245 -1.55 23.36 -1.58
C LEU A 245 -0.31 23.50 -2.48
N LYS A 246 -0.04 22.49 -3.31
CA LYS A 246 1.09 22.51 -4.25
C LYS A 246 0.91 23.50 -5.39
N ALA A 247 -0.33 23.75 -5.81
CA ALA A 247 -0.62 24.67 -6.90
C ALA A 247 -0.35 26.13 -6.50
N GLY A 248 -0.66 26.51 -5.25
CA GLY A 248 -0.56 27.88 -4.75
C GLY A 248 0.87 28.45 -4.64
N GLY A 249 1.90 27.60 -4.73
CA GLY A 249 3.30 28.04 -4.82
C GLY A 249 3.77 28.83 -3.60
N ARG A 250 4.60 29.86 -3.82
CA ARG A 250 5.22 30.66 -2.74
C ARG A 250 4.19 31.31 -1.81
N TYR A 251 3.09 31.83 -2.35
CA TYR A 251 2.07 32.52 -1.57
C TYR A 251 1.37 31.58 -0.59
N MET A 252 1.17 30.32 -0.99
CA MET A 252 0.64 29.28 -0.10
C MET A 252 1.63 28.95 1.01
N VAL A 253 2.92 28.88 0.69
CA VAL A 253 3.99 28.60 1.66
C VAL A 253 4.08 29.71 2.70
N GLU A 254 4.14 30.96 2.25
CA GLU A 254 4.22 32.16 3.10
C GLU A 254 3.01 32.25 4.03
N MET A 255 1.79 32.17 3.47
CA MET A 255 0.54 32.20 4.23
C MET A 255 0.47 31.09 5.31
N LEU A 256 0.86 29.86 4.97
CA LEU A 256 0.90 28.76 5.93
C LEU A 256 2.03 28.92 6.96
N GLN A 257 3.18 29.46 6.56
CA GLN A 257 4.29 29.73 7.48
C GLN A 257 3.89 30.78 8.52
N CYS A 258 3.25 31.88 8.11
CA CYS A 258 2.71 32.88 9.04
C CYS A 258 1.72 32.25 10.03
N LEU A 259 0.80 31.43 9.53
CA LEU A 259 -0.16 30.72 10.36
C LEU A 259 0.54 29.75 11.34
N PHE A 260 1.49 28.94 10.87
CA PHE A 260 2.19 27.96 11.72
C PHE A 260 3.12 28.63 12.73
N LYS A 261 3.75 29.76 12.38
CA LYS A 261 4.50 30.58 13.32
C LYS A 261 3.57 31.12 14.41
N LYS A 262 2.37 31.59 14.05
CA LYS A 262 1.37 32.04 15.02
C LYS A 262 0.90 30.91 15.94
N VAL A 263 0.66 29.71 15.40
CA VAL A 263 0.37 28.49 16.17
C VAL A 263 1.52 28.17 17.14
N TRP A 264 2.77 28.30 16.67
CA TRP A 264 3.96 28.06 17.47
C TRP A 264 4.11 29.06 18.61
N ASP A 265 3.96 30.35 18.32
CA ASP A 265 4.16 31.43 19.29
C ASP A 265 3.05 31.49 20.35
N LEU A 266 1.81 31.14 19.98
CA LEU A 266 0.65 31.13 20.89
C LEU A 266 0.36 29.76 21.52
N GLU A 267 1.05 28.71 21.08
CA GLU A 267 0.84 27.31 21.51
C GLU A 267 -0.63 26.84 21.34
N ASP A 268 -1.30 27.40 20.34
CA ASP A 268 -2.73 27.19 20.07
C ASP A 268 -2.97 26.70 18.63
N THR A 269 -4.02 25.90 18.41
CA THR A 269 -4.32 25.31 17.09
C THR A 269 -5.77 25.53 16.68
N PRO A 270 -6.08 25.60 15.37
CA PRO A 270 -7.46 25.70 14.92
C PRO A 270 -8.32 24.50 15.35
N ASP A 271 -9.57 24.75 15.74
CA ASP A 271 -10.53 23.72 16.17
C ASP A 271 -10.74 22.64 15.11
N ASP A 272 -10.67 23.02 13.84
CA ASP A 272 -10.79 22.10 12.71
C ASP A 272 -9.70 21.03 12.69
N TRP A 273 -8.53 21.29 13.26
CA TRP A 273 -7.47 20.29 13.36
C TRP A 273 -7.83 19.19 14.37
N SER A 274 -8.79 19.43 15.27
CA SER A 274 -9.33 18.42 16.18
C SER A 274 -10.36 17.48 15.53
N LYS A 275 -10.84 17.82 14.32
CA LYS A 275 -11.93 17.10 13.63
C LYS A 275 -11.40 16.01 12.70
N LEU A 276 -11.92 14.80 12.87
CA LEU A 276 -11.54 13.61 12.11
C LEU A 276 -12.74 13.08 11.32
N LEU A 277 -12.52 12.88 10.01
CA LEU A 277 -13.49 12.22 9.15
C LEU A 277 -12.99 10.81 8.81
N ILE A 278 -13.64 9.79 9.39
CA ILE A 278 -13.27 8.40 9.15
C ILE A 278 -14.07 7.85 7.97
N ASN A 279 -13.33 7.35 6.97
CA ASN A 279 -13.89 6.43 5.99
C ASN A 279 -13.50 5.00 6.42
N PRO A 280 -14.47 4.10 6.68
CA PRO A 280 -14.18 2.81 7.31
C PRO A 280 -13.12 1.99 6.57
N ILE A 281 -11.92 1.90 7.16
CA ILE A 281 -10.82 1.04 6.72
C ILE A 281 -10.21 0.45 7.99
N HIS A 282 -10.34 -0.86 8.18
CA HIS A 282 -9.89 -1.54 9.40
C HIS A 282 -8.37 -1.44 9.62
N LYS A 283 -7.95 -0.73 10.68
CA LYS A 283 -6.70 -0.92 11.43
C LYS A 283 -6.98 -0.64 12.91
N LYS A 284 -6.29 -1.34 13.83
CA LYS A 284 -6.67 -1.41 15.26
C LYS A 284 -5.61 -0.94 16.27
N ALA A 285 -4.37 -0.71 15.85
CA ALA A 285 -3.27 -0.46 16.80
C ALA A 285 -3.08 1.01 17.19
N PHE A 286 -3.53 1.95 16.35
CA PHE A 286 -3.40 3.38 16.61
C PHE A 286 -4.33 3.86 17.73
N ASP A 287 -5.34 3.07 18.07
CA ASP A 287 -6.52 3.54 18.80
C ASP A 287 -6.37 3.48 20.34
N THR A 288 -5.27 2.93 20.83
CA THR A 288 -5.11 2.55 22.25
C THR A 288 -3.90 3.20 22.92
N VAL A 289 -3.19 4.09 22.22
CA VAL A 289 -2.03 4.80 22.79
C VAL A 289 -2.50 5.72 23.92
N TRP A 290 -1.89 5.56 25.10
CA TRP A 290 -2.09 6.45 26.24
C TRP A 290 -1.38 7.79 25.97
N ARG A 291 -2.16 8.85 25.78
CA ARG A 291 -1.65 10.14 25.30
C ARG A 291 -0.76 10.81 26.34
N GLU A 292 -1.15 10.77 27.61
CA GLU A 292 -0.47 11.39 28.73
C GLU A 292 0.92 10.80 28.91
N ALA A 293 1.05 9.46 28.88
CA ALA A 293 2.36 8.81 28.86
C ALA A 293 3.18 9.15 27.62
N LEU A 294 2.56 9.25 26.43
CA LEU A 294 3.27 9.70 25.23
C LEU A 294 3.84 11.12 25.41
N TRP A 295 3.11 12.04 26.03
CA TRP A 295 3.59 13.40 26.29
C TRP A 295 4.78 13.43 27.25
N ILE A 296 4.69 12.65 28.32
CA ILE A 296 5.76 12.55 29.32
C ILE A 296 7.00 11.90 28.69
N PHE A 297 6.81 10.87 27.87
CA PHE A 297 7.90 10.28 27.09
C PHE A 297 8.56 11.30 26.16
N LEU A 298 7.80 12.09 25.38
CA LEU A 298 8.38 13.11 24.51
C LEU A 298 9.20 14.13 25.31
N SER A 299 8.70 14.55 26.47
CA SER A 299 9.43 15.43 27.40
C SER A 299 10.74 14.78 27.86
N SER A 300 10.69 13.50 28.27
CA SER A 300 11.85 12.78 28.79
C SER A 300 12.97 12.60 27.76
N VAL A 301 12.66 12.55 26.46
CA VAL A 301 13.68 12.40 25.41
C VAL A 301 14.18 13.75 24.90
N GLY A 302 13.83 14.86 25.56
CA GLY A 302 14.34 16.20 25.23
C GLY A 302 13.52 16.94 24.17
N VAL A 303 12.29 16.53 23.87
CA VAL A 303 11.42 17.31 22.95
C VAL A 303 11.00 18.59 23.64
N ASN A 304 11.23 19.74 22.97
CA ASN A 304 10.89 21.06 23.50
C ASN A 304 9.41 21.15 23.93
N GLN A 305 9.17 21.72 25.12
CA GLN A 305 7.84 21.82 25.73
C GLN A 305 6.81 22.53 24.84
N ARG A 306 7.23 23.54 24.07
CA ARG A 306 6.38 24.26 23.13
C ARG A 306 5.84 23.33 22.03
N MET A 307 6.71 22.49 21.48
CA MET A 307 6.31 21.49 20.47
C MET A 307 5.34 20.47 21.07
N ILE A 308 5.57 20.02 22.30
CA ILE A 308 4.66 19.14 23.03
C ILE A 308 3.31 19.81 23.22
N ASN A 309 3.26 21.09 23.60
CA ASN A 309 2.02 21.84 23.81
C ASN A 309 1.22 21.98 22.51
N VAL A 310 1.86 22.31 21.39
CA VAL A 310 1.20 22.34 20.08
C VAL A 310 0.64 20.96 19.71
N ILE A 311 1.42 19.89 19.89
CA ILE A 311 0.95 18.53 19.61
C ILE A 311 -0.23 18.16 20.53
N LYS A 312 -0.12 18.40 21.85
CA LYS A 312 -1.21 18.20 22.82
C LYS A 312 -2.46 18.92 22.38
N LYS A 313 -2.34 20.21 22.00
CA LYS A 313 -3.44 21.05 21.56
C LYS A 313 -4.13 20.50 20.33
N MET A 314 -3.37 19.97 19.37
CA MET A 314 -3.95 19.26 18.24
C MET A 314 -4.86 18.13 18.71
N TYR A 315 -4.46 17.34 19.72
CA TYR A 315 -5.21 16.18 20.24
C TYR A 315 -6.32 16.51 21.25
N GLU A 316 -6.35 17.72 21.82
CA GLU A 316 -7.43 18.17 22.70
C GLU A 316 -8.78 18.16 21.99
N ASN A 317 -9.84 17.81 22.74
CA ASN A 317 -11.23 17.82 22.26
C ASN A 317 -11.44 17.13 20.89
N THR A 318 -10.61 16.14 20.55
CA THR A 318 -10.67 15.47 19.24
C THR A 318 -12.07 14.89 19.01
N GLN A 319 -12.71 15.28 17.92
CA GLN A 319 -14.03 14.79 17.51
C GLN A 319 -13.92 13.97 16.23
N CYS A 320 -14.73 12.94 16.11
CA CYS A 320 -14.76 12.06 14.96
C CYS A 320 -16.19 11.87 14.42
N SER A 321 -16.32 11.77 13.10
CA SER A 321 -17.54 11.34 12.41
C SER A 321 -17.20 10.36 11.29
N VAL A 322 -18.09 9.37 11.06
CA VAL A 322 -17.88 8.31 10.08
C VAL A 322 -18.67 8.61 8.81
N MET A 323 -18.01 8.61 7.64
CA MET A 323 -18.64 8.86 6.34
C MET A 323 -18.95 7.57 5.59
N ILE A 324 -20.22 7.34 5.28
CA ILE A 324 -20.74 6.10 4.64
C ILE A 324 -21.75 6.45 3.57
N GLY A 325 -21.50 6.01 2.33
CA GLY A 325 -22.41 6.24 1.22
C GLY A 325 -22.64 7.74 0.89
N GLY A 326 -21.80 8.63 1.43
CA GLY A 326 -21.95 10.08 1.30
C GLY A 326 -22.79 10.75 2.39
N SER A 327 -23.14 10.01 3.45
CA SER A 327 -23.76 10.51 4.69
C SER A 327 -22.79 10.36 5.86
N MET A 328 -22.95 11.20 6.88
CA MET A 328 -22.09 11.24 8.07
C MET A 328 -22.88 10.78 9.30
N THR A 329 -22.20 10.16 10.26
CA THR A 329 -22.73 9.95 11.60
C THR A 329 -22.73 11.26 12.38
N GLU A 330 -23.37 11.27 13.54
CA GLU A 330 -23.13 12.32 14.52
C GLU A 330 -21.66 12.30 14.98
N TRP A 331 -21.21 13.45 15.48
CA TRP A 331 -19.87 13.62 16.02
C TRP A 331 -19.76 12.98 17.41
N PHE A 332 -18.65 12.31 17.68
CA PHE A 332 -18.33 11.74 18.99
C PHE A 332 -16.88 12.05 19.37
N CYS A 333 -16.60 12.16 20.66
CA CYS A 333 -15.26 12.47 21.14
C CYS A 333 -14.32 11.25 21.08
N VAL A 334 -13.03 11.50 20.89
CA VAL A 334 -11.95 10.50 20.85
C VAL A 334 -10.89 10.84 21.90
N ARG A 335 -10.86 10.03 22.97
CA ARG A 335 -10.04 10.29 24.16
C ARG A 335 -8.65 9.65 24.10
N VAL A 336 -8.55 8.45 23.52
CA VAL A 336 -7.29 7.71 23.43
C VAL A 336 -6.78 7.57 22.00
N GLY A 337 -5.55 7.07 21.88
CA GLY A 337 -4.95 6.75 20.60
C GLY A 337 -4.42 7.95 19.83
N VAL A 338 -3.66 7.63 18.79
CA VAL A 338 -3.16 8.56 17.79
C VAL A 338 -4.01 8.50 16.51
N ARG A 339 -4.06 9.59 15.74
CA ARG A 339 -5.04 9.74 14.64
C ARG A 339 -4.74 8.82 13.45
N GLN A 340 -5.70 7.99 13.06
CA GLN A 340 -5.57 7.21 11.83
C GLN A 340 -5.60 8.11 10.58
N GLY A 341 -4.62 7.94 9.69
CA GLY A 341 -4.52 8.71 8.45
C GLY A 341 -3.78 10.04 8.56
N CYS A 342 -3.42 10.47 9.77
CA CYS A 342 -2.51 11.59 10.01
C CYS A 342 -1.06 11.20 9.68
N ILE A 343 -0.27 12.18 9.22
CA ILE A 343 1.13 11.99 8.83
C ILE A 343 2.05 11.83 10.06
N LEU A 344 1.73 12.54 11.16
CA LEU A 344 2.51 12.53 12.40
C LEU A 344 2.26 11.26 13.23
N SER A 345 1.03 10.73 13.23
CA SER A 345 0.63 9.61 14.10
C SER A 345 1.50 8.35 13.99
N PRO A 346 1.96 7.90 12.81
CA PRO A 346 2.88 6.75 12.72
C PRO A 346 4.22 6.99 13.43
N ALA A 347 4.74 8.22 13.41
CA ALA A 347 5.97 8.56 14.12
C ALA A 347 5.74 8.53 15.64
N LEU A 348 4.68 9.17 16.11
CA LEU A 348 4.28 9.13 17.53
C LEU A 348 4.05 7.71 18.03
N PHE A 349 3.37 6.87 17.23
CA PHE A 349 3.15 5.47 17.56
C PHE A 349 4.46 4.68 17.65
N ASN A 350 5.37 4.84 16.67
CA ASN A 350 6.65 4.15 16.69
C ASN A 350 7.53 4.60 17.87
N LEU A 351 7.51 5.88 18.21
CA LEU A 351 8.21 6.44 19.36
C LEU A 351 7.69 5.86 20.68
N PHE A 352 6.36 5.83 20.85
CA PHE A 352 5.72 5.20 22.00
C PHE A 352 6.02 3.70 22.09
N LEU A 353 5.95 2.98 20.96
CA LEU A 353 6.25 1.55 20.95
C LEU A 353 7.73 1.28 21.26
N GLU A 354 8.65 2.10 20.75
CA GLU A 354 10.07 2.01 21.11
C GLU A 354 10.29 2.21 22.59
N PHE A 355 9.58 3.17 23.19
CA PHE A 355 9.62 3.41 24.62
C PHE A 355 9.20 2.18 25.43
N VAL A 356 8.05 1.57 25.10
CA VAL A 356 7.59 0.32 25.76
C VAL A 356 8.59 -0.82 25.54
N MET A 357 9.13 -0.96 24.32
CA MET A 357 10.07 -2.03 24.00
C MET A 357 11.41 -1.91 24.72
N ARG A 358 11.81 -0.71 25.17
CA ARG A 358 13.05 -0.50 25.96
C ARG A 358 12.98 -1.10 27.36
N GLU A 359 11.79 -1.43 27.88
CA GLU A 359 11.63 -2.11 29.17
C GLU A 359 12.03 -3.59 29.13
N LEU A 360 12.11 -4.20 27.94
CA LEU A 360 12.46 -5.62 27.78
C LEU A 360 13.97 -5.81 27.95
N LYS A 361 14.39 -6.13 29.17
CA LYS A 361 15.80 -6.35 29.55
C LYS A 361 16.36 -7.64 28.96
N SER A 362 15.49 -8.59 28.65
CA SER A 362 15.88 -9.88 28.07
C SER A 362 16.22 -9.81 26.57
N ILE A 363 15.92 -8.72 25.86
CA ILE A 363 16.30 -8.55 24.45
C ILE A 363 17.74 -8.05 24.36
N ASP A 364 18.56 -8.71 23.53
CA ASP A 364 19.93 -8.27 23.32
C ASP A 364 19.93 -7.07 22.36
N ARG A 365 20.45 -5.93 22.80
CA ARG A 365 20.60 -4.74 21.96
C ARG A 365 21.74 -4.88 20.94
N GLU A 366 22.65 -5.83 21.17
CA GLU A 366 23.72 -6.18 20.23
C GLU A 366 23.39 -7.46 19.46
N LEU A 367 23.53 -7.42 18.14
CA LEU A 367 23.29 -8.58 17.26
C LEU A 367 24.40 -9.62 17.36
N ASN A 368 24.19 -10.63 18.20
CA ASN A 368 25.01 -11.85 18.24
C ASN A 368 24.21 -13.11 17.85
N TYR A 369 24.39 -13.57 16.62
CA TYR A 369 23.66 -14.70 16.02
C TYR A 369 24.12 -16.10 16.48
N ARG A 370 25.24 -16.22 17.20
CA ARG A 370 25.87 -17.54 17.43
C ARG A 370 25.32 -18.30 18.63
N GLU A 371 25.01 -17.63 19.75
CA GLU A 371 24.72 -18.34 21.01
C GLU A 371 23.68 -17.69 21.94
N LYS A 372 23.38 -16.39 21.79
CA LYS A 372 22.49 -15.67 22.73
C LYS A 372 21.29 -14.99 22.09
N MET A 373 21.16 -15.09 20.76
CA MET A 373 20.24 -14.28 19.96
C MET A 373 18.84 -14.19 20.59
N SER A 374 18.53 -13.01 21.13
CA SER A 374 17.16 -12.55 21.39
C SER A 374 16.97 -11.21 20.71
N LEU A 375 16.11 -11.20 19.70
CA LEU A 375 15.87 -10.07 18.82
C LEU A 375 14.37 -9.80 18.73
N ASP A 376 14.02 -8.55 18.52
CA ASP A 376 12.72 -8.14 18.04
C ASP A 376 12.81 -7.67 16.59
N ILE A 377 11.87 -8.11 15.77
CA ILE A 377 11.65 -7.56 14.44
C ILE A 377 10.27 -6.91 14.46
N ARG A 378 10.22 -5.62 14.15
CA ARG A 378 9.00 -4.81 14.23
C ARG A 378 8.63 -4.21 12.88
N TYR A 379 7.35 -4.25 12.56
CA TYR A 379 6.76 -3.48 11.47
C TYR A 379 5.45 -2.84 11.94
N ALA A 380 5.53 -1.58 12.36
CA ALA A 380 4.42 -0.91 13.07
C ALA A 380 3.95 -1.77 14.26
N ASP A 381 2.69 -2.20 14.27
CA ASP A 381 2.08 -3.02 15.33
C ASP A 381 2.43 -4.51 15.27
N ASP A 382 2.97 -4.99 14.14
CA ASP A 382 3.41 -6.37 14.01
C ASP A 382 4.81 -6.52 14.63
N THR A 383 4.86 -6.89 15.92
CA THR A 383 6.09 -7.23 16.66
C THR A 383 6.34 -8.74 16.63
N THR A 384 7.56 -9.16 16.31
CA THR A 384 7.99 -10.56 16.35
C THR A 384 9.22 -10.70 17.24
N LEU A 385 9.06 -11.41 18.35
CA LEU A 385 10.17 -11.81 19.22
C LEU A 385 10.80 -13.09 18.66
N LEU A 386 12.13 -13.10 18.55
CA LEU A 386 12.94 -14.21 18.09
C LEU A 386 13.96 -14.55 19.15
N SER A 387 14.03 -15.81 19.56
CA SER A 387 15.06 -16.30 20.47
C SER A 387 15.57 -17.67 20.05
N VAL A 388 16.86 -17.93 20.26
CA VAL A 388 17.42 -19.30 20.17
C VAL A 388 17.21 -20.10 21.45
N ILE A 389 16.89 -19.44 22.56
CA ILE A 389 16.61 -20.07 23.87
C ILE A 389 15.13 -19.86 24.19
N PHE A 390 14.38 -20.95 24.31
CA PHE A 390 12.94 -20.90 24.57
C PHE A 390 12.60 -20.19 25.89
N GLY A 391 13.33 -20.49 26.97
CA GLY A 391 13.13 -19.82 28.26
C GLY A 391 13.31 -18.30 28.19
N LYS A 392 14.25 -17.83 27.37
CA LYS A 392 14.46 -16.39 27.12
C LYS A 392 13.32 -15.79 26.30
N LEU A 393 12.74 -16.53 25.34
CA LEU A 393 11.53 -16.11 24.64
C LEU A 393 10.33 -15.95 25.60
N GLY A 394 10.18 -16.89 26.53
CA GLY A 394 9.17 -16.83 27.59
C GLY A 394 9.34 -15.59 28.47
N LEU A 395 10.57 -15.34 28.93
CA LEU A 395 10.91 -14.13 29.69
C LEU A 395 10.62 -12.85 28.91
N SER A 396 11.08 -12.74 27.66
CA SER A 396 10.80 -11.56 26.81
C SER A 396 9.31 -11.35 26.58
N THR A 397 8.53 -12.43 26.48
CA THR A 397 7.08 -12.33 26.31
C THR A 397 6.40 -11.82 27.59
N GLN A 398 6.84 -12.28 28.76
CA GLN A 398 6.34 -11.80 30.07
C GLN A 398 6.74 -10.34 30.34
N GLU A 399 7.98 -9.96 30.01
CA GLU A 399 8.44 -8.58 30.08
C GLU A 399 7.61 -7.68 29.15
N LEU A 400 7.34 -8.14 27.92
CA LEU A 400 6.50 -7.42 26.97
C LEU A 400 5.07 -7.26 27.48
N GLU A 401 4.49 -8.31 28.04
CA GLU A 401 3.15 -8.30 28.60
C GLU A 401 3.05 -7.31 29.77
N THR A 402 4.03 -7.35 30.68
CA THR A 402 4.12 -6.45 31.83
C THR A 402 4.28 -5.00 31.38
N ALA A 403 5.17 -4.74 30.43
CA ALA A 403 5.39 -3.41 29.87
C ALA A 403 4.14 -2.90 29.13
N CYS A 404 3.49 -3.75 28.33
CA CYS A 404 2.23 -3.40 27.67
C CYS A 404 1.17 -3.00 28.69
N MET A 405 0.96 -3.81 29.74
CA MET A 405 0.01 -3.50 30.81
C MET A 405 0.39 -2.21 31.55
N LYS A 406 1.67 -2.00 31.87
CA LYS A 406 2.15 -0.78 32.54
C LYS A 406 1.78 0.48 31.74
N TRP A 407 1.90 0.42 30.41
CA TRP A 407 1.73 1.56 29.51
C TRP A 407 0.38 1.61 28.76
N GLY A 408 -0.62 0.83 29.18
CA GLY A 408 -1.97 0.90 28.62
C GLY A 408 -2.10 0.30 27.21
N LEU A 409 -1.21 -0.61 26.83
CA LEU A 409 -1.31 -1.40 25.60
C LEU A 409 -1.87 -2.78 25.90
N LYS A 410 -2.66 -3.31 24.97
CA LYS A 410 -3.18 -4.69 25.06
C LYS A 410 -2.66 -5.57 23.94
N ILE A 411 -2.03 -6.68 24.32
CA ILE A 411 -1.63 -7.72 23.40
C ILE A 411 -2.88 -8.48 22.93
N ASN A 412 -3.00 -8.69 21.62
CA ASN A 412 -4.11 -9.48 21.07
C ASN A 412 -3.75 -10.97 21.10
N ASN A 413 -4.03 -11.65 22.21
CA ASN A 413 -3.67 -13.06 22.38
C ASN A 413 -4.18 -13.97 21.24
N LYS A 414 -5.40 -13.72 20.73
CA LYS A 414 -5.98 -14.49 19.60
C LYS A 414 -5.18 -14.36 18.30
N LYS A 415 -4.42 -13.28 18.12
CA LYS A 415 -3.54 -13.08 16.97
C LYS A 415 -2.12 -13.56 17.22
N CYS A 416 -1.70 -13.63 18.49
CA CYS A 416 -0.38 -14.10 18.89
C CYS A 416 -0.24 -15.59 18.58
N LYS A 417 0.93 -15.94 18.05
CA LYS A 417 1.26 -17.30 17.63
C LYS A 417 2.70 -17.58 17.96
N ILE A 418 2.98 -18.80 18.40
CA ILE A 418 4.34 -19.28 18.64
C ILE A 418 4.72 -20.33 17.59
N LEU A 419 5.88 -20.15 16.97
CA LEU A 419 6.49 -21.11 16.06
C LEU A 419 7.77 -21.63 16.72
N THR A 420 7.74 -22.86 17.20
CA THR A 420 8.85 -23.51 17.92
C THR A 420 8.92 -25.00 17.57
N ASP A 421 10.12 -25.57 17.59
CA ASP A 421 10.37 -27.00 17.44
C ASP A 421 10.18 -27.78 18.74
N GLY A 422 10.37 -27.15 19.91
CA GLY A 422 10.15 -27.74 21.24
C GLY A 422 8.70 -27.75 21.70
N ASP A 423 8.38 -28.57 22.71
CA ASP A 423 7.02 -28.75 23.24
C ASP A 423 6.63 -27.77 24.36
N ASP A 424 7.53 -26.86 24.67
CA ASP A 424 7.30 -25.82 25.67
C ASP A 424 6.22 -24.82 25.19
N ASN A 425 5.46 -24.30 26.16
CA ASN A 425 4.37 -23.35 25.93
C ASN A 425 4.69 -21.99 26.55
N ILE A 426 4.10 -20.94 25.98
CA ILE A 426 4.12 -19.57 26.52
C ILE A 426 2.68 -19.16 26.81
N ARG A 427 2.48 -18.41 27.90
CA ARG A 427 1.18 -17.85 28.27
C ARG A 427 1.20 -16.33 28.16
N ILE A 428 0.08 -15.77 27.74
CA ILE A 428 -0.23 -14.33 27.72
C ILE A 428 -1.64 -14.18 28.26
N ASP A 429 -1.88 -13.26 29.19
CA ASP A 429 -3.15 -13.07 29.92
C ASP A 429 -3.61 -14.37 30.62
N GLY A 430 -2.67 -15.23 31.06
CA GLY A 430 -2.96 -16.54 31.65
C GLY A 430 -3.43 -17.62 30.67
N GLU A 431 -3.63 -17.28 29.40
CA GLU A 431 -4.02 -18.20 28.33
C GLU A 431 -2.80 -18.68 27.54
N GLU A 432 -2.81 -19.94 27.09
CA GLU A 432 -1.73 -20.47 26.26
C GLU A 432 -1.75 -19.88 24.84
N VAL A 433 -0.62 -19.36 24.39
CA VAL A 433 -0.45 -18.83 23.04
C VAL A 433 -0.56 -19.96 22.03
N GLN A 434 -1.31 -19.75 20.95
CA GLN A 434 -1.49 -20.76 19.92
C GLN A 434 -0.15 -21.16 19.29
N ARG A 435 0.27 -22.41 19.53
CA ARG A 435 1.39 -23.02 18.79
C ARG A 435 0.98 -23.34 17.36
N VAL A 436 1.82 -22.92 16.41
CA VAL A 436 1.61 -23.14 14.98
C VAL A 436 2.85 -23.71 14.33
N ASN A 437 2.64 -24.57 13.34
CA ASN A 437 3.72 -25.10 12.51
C ASN A 437 4.03 -24.19 11.31
N GLU A 438 3.15 -23.23 11.03
CA GLU A 438 3.29 -22.27 9.95
C GLU A 438 2.46 -21.02 10.17
N PHE A 439 2.91 -19.88 9.65
CA PHE A 439 2.13 -18.65 9.66
C PHE A 439 2.55 -17.69 8.54
N VAL A 440 1.69 -16.71 8.27
CA VAL A 440 1.97 -15.66 7.28
C VAL A 440 2.64 -14.48 7.97
N PHE A 441 3.89 -14.21 7.62
CA PHE A 441 4.67 -13.06 8.08
C PHE A 441 4.93 -12.10 6.92
N LEU A 442 4.49 -10.85 7.03
CA LEU A 442 4.61 -9.81 5.99
C LEU A 442 4.20 -10.30 4.58
N GLY A 443 3.20 -11.18 4.55
CA GLY A 443 2.64 -11.77 3.34
C GLY A 443 3.23 -13.12 2.92
N SER A 444 4.40 -13.54 3.45
CA SER A 444 5.08 -14.80 3.13
C SER A 444 4.77 -15.90 4.14
N MET A 445 4.58 -17.13 3.68
CA MET A 445 4.40 -18.29 4.56
C MET A 445 5.75 -18.75 5.13
N LEU A 446 5.87 -18.79 6.45
CA LEU A 446 7.02 -19.32 7.17
C LEU A 446 6.65 -20.63 7.89
N PRO A 447 7.62 -21.52 8.16
CA PRO A 447 9.03 -21.45 7.74
C PRO A 447 9.28 -22.07 6.35
N PHE A 448 8.28 -22.74 5.77
CA PHE A 448 8.49 -23.60 4.60
C PHE A 448 8.32 -22.88 3.27
N THR A 449 9.41 -22.75 2.50
CA THR A 449 9.40 -22.18 1.13
C THR A 449 8.33 -22.84 0.24
N SER A 450 8.22 -24.18 0.25
CA SER A 450 7.25 -24.89 -0.59
C SER A 450 5.79 -24.48 -0.31
N LYS A 451 5.46 -24.15 0.94
CA LYS A 451 4.13 -23.69 1.32
C LYS A 451 3.90 -22.25 0.86
N ASP A 452 4.91 -21.38 0.95
CA ASP A 452 4.83 -20.02 0.39
C ASP A 452 4.65 -20.05 -1.13
N VAL A 453 5.41 -20.88 -1.85
CA VAL A 453 5.28 -21.10 -3.30
C VAL A 453 3.85 -21.50 -3.66
N ASN A 454 3.28 -22.50 -2.98
CA ASN A 454 1.89 -22.92 -3.19
C ASN A 454 0.90 -21.78 -2.94
N ARG A 455 1.10 -21.02 -1.87
CA ARG A 455 0.27 -19.88 -1.49
C ARG A 455 0.32 -18.76 -2.55
N ARG A 456 1.50 -18.45 -3.10
CA ARG A 456 1.67 -17.47 -4.19
C ARG A 456 1.03 -17.94 -5.49
N ILE A 457 1.21 -19.22 -5.84
CA ILE A 457 0.54 -19.83 -6.99
C ILE A 457 -0.97 -19.71 -6.81
N ALA A 458 -1.52 -20.01 -5.64
CA ALA A 458 -2.96 -19.90 -5.37
C ALA A 458 -3.48 -18.46 -5.54
N LEU A 459 -2.80 -17.46 -4.95
CA LEU A 459 -3.16 -16.05 -5.13
C LEU A 459 -3.10 -15.60 -6.58
N ALA A 460 -2.02 -15.94 -7.28
CA ALA A 460 -1.83 -15.57 -8.68
C ALA A 460 -2.85 -16.28 -9.58
N SER A 461 -3.22 -17.53 -9.26
CA SER A 461 -4.29 -18.28 -9.94
C SER A 461 -5.63 -17.60 -9.75
N ALA A 462 -5.97 -17.18 -8.53
CA ALA A 462 -7.20 -16.45 -8.25
C ALA A 462 -7.25 -15.11 -9.02
N ALA A 463 -6.13 -14.37 -9.04
CA ALA A 463 -6.01 -13.14 -9.82
C ALA A 463 -6.16 -13.38 -11.33
N PHE A 464 -5.54 -14.43 -11.86
CA PHE A 464 -5.67 -14.84 -13.26
C PHE A 464 -7.12 -15.19 -13.58
N GLY A 465 -7.79 -15.97 -12.72
CA GLY A 465 -9.18 -16.38 -12.89
C GLY A 465 -10.16 -15.22 -12.95
N ARG A 466 -9.94 -14.14 -12.19
CA ARG A 466 -10.79 -12.93 -12.24
C ARG A 466 -10.79 -12.24 -13.60
N LEU A 467 -9.72 -12.41 -14.37
CA LEU A 467 -9.56 -11.84 -15.72
C LEU A 467 -9.90 -12.84 -16.84
N GLN A 468 -10.31 -14.07 -16.50
CA GLN A 468 -10.57 -15.13 -17.47
C GLN A 468 -11.59 -14.71 -18.54
N ARG A 469 -12.77 -14.23 -18.13
CA ARG A 469 -13.83 -13.84 -19.05
C ARG A 469 -13.57 -12.49 -19.72
N THR A 470 -12.97 -11.54 -19.00
CA THR A 470 -12.84 -10.16 -19.46
C THR A 470 -11.59 -9.91 -20.30
N VAL A 471 -10.57 -10.76 -20.20
CA VAL A 471 -9.29 -10.63 -20.90
C VAL A 471 -8.87 -11.93 -21.59
N TRP A 472 -8.68 -13.03 -20.87
CA TRP A 472 -7.98 -14.21 -21.40
C TRP A 472 -8.78 -14.95 -22.48
N SER A 473 -10.09 -15.13 -22.29
CA SER A 473 -10.97 -15.82 -23.23
C SER A 473 -11.37 -14.96 -24.45
N ARG A 474 -11.07 -13.66 -24.44
CA ARG A 474 -11.45 -12.74 -25.52
C ARG A 474 -10.54 -12.90 -26.73
N ARG A 475 -11.13 -13.13 -27.90
CA ARG A 475 -10.41 -13.28 -29.18
C ARG A 475 -10.04 -11.94 -29.83
N ASP A 476 -10.72 -10.86 -29.44
CA ASP A 476 -10.46 -9.50 -29.94
C ASP A 476 -9.25 -8.82 -29.26
N ILE A 477 -8.65 -9.46 -28.26
CA ILE A 477 -7.42 -9.02 -27.59
C ILE A 477 -6.25 -9.85 -28.14
N SER A 478 -5.21 -9.17 -28.64
CA SER A 478 -4.03 -9.84 -29.22
C SER A 478 -3.24 -10.64 -28.17
N LEU A 479 -2.59 -11.73 -28.61
CA LEU A 479 -1.75 -12.55 -27.74
C LEU A 479 -0.61 -11.75 -27.12
N LYS A 480 0.04 -10.89 -27.90
CA LYS A 480 1.09 -9.96 -27.43
C LYS A 480 0.60 -9.13 -26.23
N LEU A 481 -0.60 -8.58 -26.30
CA LEU A 481 -1.17 -7.76 -25.24
C LEU A 481 -1.53 -8.58 -23.99
N LYS A 482 -2.05 -9.80 -24.18
CA LYS A 482 -2.31 -10.72 -23.06
C LYS A 482 -1.04 -11.13 -22.33
N VAL A 483 0.06 -11.37 -23.04
CA VAL A 483 1.36 -11.69 -22.43
C VAL A 483 1.89 -10.50 -21.61
N ARG A 484 1.75 -9.26 -22.12
CA ARG A 484 2.09 -8.04 -21.36
C ARG A 484 1.27 -7.95 -20.07
N LEU A 485 -0.05 -8.13 -20.15
CA LEU A 485 -0.92 -8.14 -18.97
C LEU A 485 -0.54 -9.24 -17.96
N TYR A 486 -0.21 -10.44 -18.43
CA TYR A 486 0.25 -11.54 -17.58
C TYR A 486 1.52 -11.15 -16.82
N LYS A 487 2.53 -10.60 -17.51
CA LYS A 487 3.80 -10.17 -16.91
C LYS A 487 3.62 -9.02 -15.92
N SER A 488 2.68 -8.11 -16.14
CA SER A 488 2.48 -6.94 -15.28
C SER A 488 1.54 -7.19 -14.08
N LEU A 489 0.57 -8.11 -14.20
CA LEU A 489 -0.46 -8.31 -13.17
C LEU A 489 -0.35 -9.62 -12.41
N ILE A 490 0.01 -10.70 -13.10
CA ILE A 490 -0.10 -12.05 -12.55
C ILE A 490 1.26 -12.52 -12.05
N LEU A 491 2.28 -12.32 -12.87
CA LEU A 491 3.64 -12.74 -12.55
C LEU A 491 4.16 -12.11 -11.23
N PRO A 492 3.99 -10.81 -10.94
CA PRO A 492 4.49 -10.22 -9.69
C PRO A 492 3.86 -10.83 -8.43
N ILE A 493 2.61 -11.28 -8.51
CA ILE A 493 1.92 -11.98 -7.41
C ILE A 493 2.55 -13.37 -7.19
N ALA A 494 2.86 -14.07 -8.28
CA ALA A 494 3.41 -15.42 -8.25
C ALA A 494 4.86 -15.47 -7.74
N ILE A 495 5.64 -14.41 -7.95
CA ILE A 495 7.08 -14.34 -7.58
C ILE A 495 7.38 -13.38 -6.43
N TYR A 496 6.35 -12.98 -5.68
CA TYR A 496 6.56 -12.13 -4.50
C TYR A 496 7.45 -12.88 -3.49
N ALA A 497 8.47 -12.19 -2.97
CA ALA A 497 9.51 -12.75 -2.11
C ALA A 497 10.33 -13.91 -2.73
N GLY A 498 10.25 -14.13 -4.05
CA GLY A 498 10.97 -15.22 -4.72
C GLY A 498 12.48 -15.19 -4.55
N GLU A 499 13.05 -14.00 -4.31
CA GLU A 499 14.46 -13.80 -3.99
C GLU A 499 14.92 -14.48 -2.69
N THR A 500 14.02 -14.72 -1.72
CA THR A 500 14.37 -15.36 -0.43
C THR A 500 14.10 -16.86 -0.42
N TRP A 501 13.47 -17.40 -1.48
CA TRP A 501 13.10 -18.82 -1.54
C TRP A 501 14.28 -19.74 -1.69
N THR A 502 14.25 -20.84 -0.93
CA THR A 502 15.11 -22.01 -1.14
C THR A 502 14.34 -23.08 -1.90
N LEU A 503 14.42 -23.03 -3.24
CA LEU A 503 13.59 -23.83 -4.14
C LEU A 503 14.10 -25.28 -4.25
N ARG A 504 13.18 -26.23 -4.07
CA ARG A 504 13.37 -27.63 -4.45
C ARG A 504 13.04 -27.83 -5.93
N ALA A 505 13.45 -28.98 -6.50
CA ALA A 505 13.10 -29.35 -7.86
C ALA A 505 11.57 -29.41 -8.08
N GLU A 506 10.83 -29.92 -7.09
CA GLU A 506 9.36 -29.96 -7.14
C GLU A 506 8.73 -28.56 -7.06
N ASP A 507 9.27 -27.63 -6.26
CA ASP A 507 8.78 -26.24 -6.21
C ASP A 507 8.98 -25.53 -7.56
N THR A 508 10.15 -25.75 -8.16
CA THR A 508 10.51 -25.27 -9.50
C THR A 508 9.51 -25.79 -10.53
N ARG A 509 9.21 -27.10 -10.51
CA ARG A 509 8.22 -27.74 -11.38
C ARG A 509 6.82 -27.14 -11.18
N ARG A 510 6.38 -26.88 -9.95
CA ARG A 510 5.07 -26.27 -9.67
C ARG A 510 4.94 -24.87 -10.26
N LEU A 511 5.98 -24.06 -10.14
CA LEU A 511 6.03 -22.71 -10.72
C LEU A 511 5.95 -22.76 -12.25
N GLU A 512 6.70 -23.66 -12.89
CA GLU A 512 6.66 -23.85 -14.35
C GLU A 512 5.31 -24.38 -14.83
N VAL A 513 4.69 -25.31 -14.10
CA VAL A 513 3.35 -25.81 -14.39
C VAL A 513 2.32 -24.67 -14.29
N PHE A 514 2.43 -23.81 -13.28
CA PHE A 514 1.59 -22.63 -13.14
C PHE A 514 1.74 -21.69 -14.33
N GLU A 515 2.98 -21.34 -14.70
CA GLU A 515 3.29 -20.49 -15.85
C GLU A 515 2.69 -21.08 -17.13
N MET A 516 2.97 -22.34 -17.43
CA MET A 516 2.46 -22.99 -18.64
C MET A 516 0.94 -23.09 -18.67
N ARG A 517 0.27 -23.24 -17.52
CA ARG A 517 -1.20 -23.20 -17.44
C ARG A 517 -1.73 -21.82 -17.84
N CYS A 518 -1.11 -20.75 -17.37
CA CYS A 518 -1.46 -19.38 -17.76
C CYS A 518 -1.20 -19.13 -19.26
N LEU A 519 -0.02 -19.51 -19.78
CA LEU A 519 0.35 -19.32 -21.19
C LEU A 519 -0.58 -20.09 -22.14
N ARG A 520 -0.94 -21.34 -21.79
CA ARG A 520 -1.93 -22.14 -22.54
C ARG A 520 -3.30 -21.47 -22.57
N ALA A 521 -3.77 -20.98 -21.43
CA ALA A 521 -5.05 -20.27 -21.34
C ALA A 521 -5.05 -18.97 -22.16
N ILE A 522 -3.91 -18.26 -22.22
CA ILE A 522 -3.75 -17.05 -23.06
C ILE A 522 -3.89 -17.39 -24.56
N MET A 523 -3.29 -18.49 -25.02
CA MET A 523 -3.42 -18.98 -26.40
C MET A 523 -4.77 -19.65 -26.68
N GLY A 524 -5.52 -20.03 -25.65
CA GLY A 524 -6.74 -20.82 -25.80
C GLY A 524 -6.49 -22.30 -26.10
N ILE A 525 -5.30 -22.82 -25.79
CA ILE A 525 -4.90 -24.21 -26.06
C ILE A 525 -5.24 -25.09 -24.86
N ARG A 526 -5.97 -26.19 -25.10
CA ARG A 526 -6.27 -27.24 -24.13
C ARG A 526 -5.13 -28.27 -24.08
N ARG A 527 -4.95 -28.93 -22.93
CA ARG A 527 -3.91 -29.98 -22.77
C ARG A 527 -4.07 -31.15 -23.74
N ILE A 528 -5.31 -31.50 -24.10
CA ILE A 528 -5.62 -32.60 -25.05
C ILE A 528 -5.03 -32.38 -26.45
N GLN A 529 -4.72 -31.13 -26.82
CA GLN A 529 -4.14 -30.80 -28.12
C GLN A 529 -2.65 -31.16 -28.22
N ARG A 530 -2.01 -31.64 -27.14
CA ARG A 530 -0.62 -32.16 -27.09
C ARG A 530 0.47 -31.23 -27.65
N VAL A 531 0.20 -29.92 -27.76
CA VAL A 531 1.18 -28.91 -28.17
C VAL A 531 2.32 -28.81 -27.14
N THR A 532 3.57 -28.79 -27.58
CA THR A 532 4.75 -28.74 -26.70
C THR A 532 4.86 -27.40 -25.95
N ASN A 533 5.49 -27.41 -24.77
CA ASN A 533 5.69 -26.19 -23.98
C ASN A 533 6.63 -25.20 -24.69
N GLU A 534 7.65 -25.70 -25.38
CA GLU A 534 8.60 -24.90 -26.15
C GLU A 534 7.93 -24.14 -27.29
N HIS A 535 7.05 -24.81 -28.03
CA HIS A 535 6.28 -24.19 -29.10
C HIS A 535 5.42 -23.04 -28.54
N ILE A 536 4.70 -23.26 -27.44
CA ILE A 536 3.88 -22.21 -26.79
C ILE A 536 4.71 -21.00 -26.39
N ARG A 537 5.89 -21.22 -25.80
CA ARG A 537 6.79 -20.13 -25.42
C ARG A 537 7.30 -19.36 -26.62
N ARG A 538 7.64 -20.07 -27.71
CA ARG A 538 8.10 -19.47 -28.98
C ARG A 538 7.00 -18.61 -29.60
N GLU A 539 5.79 -19.15 -29.74
CA GLU A 539 4.63 -18.43 -30.30
C GLU A 539 4.24 -17.19 -29.48
N LEU A 540 4.36 -17.26 -28.15
CA LEU A 540 4.06 -16.13 -27.26
C LEU A 540 5.25 -15.17 -27.06
N ASN A 541 6.42 -15.47 -27.65
CA ASN A 541 7.67 -14.74 -27.42
C ASN A 541 8.00 -14.60 -25.91
N VAL A 542 7.87 -15.70 -25.17
CA VAL A 542 8.19 -15.80 -23.74
C VAL A 542 9.51 -16.58 -23.60
N ASN A 543 10.61 -15.85 -23.74
CA ASN A 543 11.97 -16.40 -23.76
C ASN A 543 12.54 -16.67 -22.37
N GLU A 544 11.98 -16.03 -21.34
CA GLU A 544 12.42 -16.18 -19.95
C GLU A 544 11.33 -16.91 -19.16
N THR A 545 11.69 -17.98 -18.47
CA THR A 545 10.78 -18.74 -17.60
C THR A 545 10.59 -18.03 -16.27
N ILE A 546 9.51 -18.37 -15.55
CA ILE A 546 9.31 -17.88 -14.18
C ILE A 546 10.49 -18.21 -13.25
N THR A 547 11.14 -19.35 -13.47
CA THR A 547 12.28 -19.85 -12.70
C THR A 547 13.53 -19.01 -12.95
N GLU A 548 13.82 -18.63 -14.21
CA GLU A 548 14.91 -17.71 -14.52
C GLU A 548 14.68 -16.30 -13.95
N ILE A 549 13.44 -15.83 -13.93
CA ILE A 549 13.10 -14.54 -13.33
C ILE A 549 13.38 -14.56 -11.82
N ILE A 550 13.00 -15.63 -11.13
CA ILE A 550 13.28 -15.81 -9.69
C ILE A 550 14.78 -15.92 -9.43
N ARG A 551 15.50 -16.72 -10.22
CA ARG A 551 16.96 -16.82 -10.16
C ARG A 551 17.61 -15.44 -10.26
N ARG A 552 17.25 -14.63 -11.27
CA ARG A 552 17.80 -13.29 -11.45
C ARG A 552 17.49 -12.37 -10.27
N LYS A 553 16.29 -12.45 -9.70
CA LYS A 553 15.93 -11.71 -8.48
C LYS A 553 16.80 -12.11 -7.29
N ARG A 554 17.02 -13.41 -7.09
CA ARG A 554 17.89 -13.95 -6.04
C ARG A 554 19.32 -13.46 -6.19
N LEU A 555 19.89 -13.48 -7.40
CA LEU A 555 21.24 -12.97 -7.66
C LEU A 555 21.35 -11.46 -7.44
N LYS A 556 20.33 -10.67 -7.83
CA LYS A 556 20.29 -9.24 -7.50
C LYS A 556 20.28 -9.01 -5.99
N TRP A 557 19.46 -9.77 -5.27
CA TRP A 557 19.37 -9.69 -3.81
C TRP A 557 20.68 -10.10 -3.14
N PHE A 558 21.31 -11.18 -3.59
CA PHE A 558 22.63 -11.61 -3.11
C PHE A 558 23.68 -10.52 -3.26
N GLY A 559 23.80 -9.91 -4.44
CA GLY A 559 24.71 -8.79 -4.63
C GLY A 559 24.43 -7.62 -3.66
N HIS A 560 23.15 -7.31 -3.42
CA HIS A 560 22.76 -6.29 -2.44
C HIS A 560 23.20 -6.66 -1.02
N THR A 561 22.96 -7.92 -0.61
CA THR A 561 23.39 -8.46 0.68
C THR A 561 24.90 -8.37 0.85
N MET A 562 25.70 -8.69 -0.18
CA MET A 562 27.16 -8.66 -0.08
C MET A 562 27.74 -7.27 0.10
N ARG A 563 27.10 -6.24 -0.46
CA ARG A 563 27.56 -4.85 -0.41
C ARG A 563 27.00 -4.05 0.78
N ARG A 564 26.22 -4.69 1.67
CA ARG A 564 25.78 -4.04 2.91
C ARG A 564 26.93 -4.00 3.93
N PRO A 565 26.95 -2.99 4.83
CA PRO A 565 27.90 -2.94 5.93
C PRO A 565 27.87 -4.23 6.77
N PRO A 566 29.00 -4.68 7.33
CA PRO A 566 29.09 -5.87 8.20
C PRO A 566 28.08 -5.87 9.34
N GLU A 567 27.72 -4.69 9.84
CA GLU A 567 26.86 -4.48 10.99
C GLU A 567 25.38 -4.69 10.65
N SER A 568 25.02 -4.63 9.37
CA SER A 568 23.63 -4.77 8.92
C SER A 568 23.06 -6.15 9.28
N TYR A 569 21.83 -6.19 9.81
CA TYR A 569 21.06 -7.43 10.06
C TYR A 569 21.14 -8.42 8.90
N ILE A 570 21.01 -7.93 7.66
CA ILE A 570 21.01 -8.77 6.46
C ILE A 570 22.39 -9.41 6.23
N ARG A 571 23.47 -8.64 6.44
CA ARG A 571 24.85 -9.09 6.27
C ARG A 571 25.22 -10.09 7.36
N ARG A 572 24.88 -9.80 8.61
CA ARG A 572 25.10 -10.71 9.74
C ARG A 572 24.28 -11.99 9.62
N ALA A 573 23.01 -11.93 9.23
CA ALA A 573 22.17 -13.12 9.03
C ALA A 573 22.69 -14.04 7.92
N TYR A 574 23.36 -13.48 6.90
CA TYR A 574 24.02 -14.29 5.87
C TYR A 574 25.23 -15.08 6.43
N TRP A 575 26.04 -14.44 7.28
CA TRP A 575 27.24 -15.02 7.87
C TRP A 575 27.00 -15.81 9.15
N GLY A 576 25.83 -15.64 9.77
CA GLY A 576 25.38 -16.43 10.91
C GLY A 576 25.19 -17.88 10.49
N ASP A 577 26.21 -18.71 10.67
CA ASP A 577 26.02 -20.16 10.68
C ASP A 577 25.50 -20.54 12.07
N PHE A 578 24.26 -21.04 12.10
CA PHE A 578 23.71 -21.69 13.28
C PHE A 578 24.63 -22.86 13.65
N THR A 579 25.06 -22.91 14.91
CA THR A 579 26.15 -23.77 15.43
C THR A 579 25.90 -25.28 15.35
N ALA A 580 24.70 -25.70 14.92
CA ALA A 580 24.35 -27.11 14.77
C ALA A 580 25.14 -27.78 13.64
N ARG A 581 25.78 -28.92 13.96
CA ARG A 581 26.45 -29.78 12.97
C ARG A 581 25.43 -30.24 11.92
N ARG A 582 25.77 -30.08 10.64
CA ARG A 582 24.89 -30.52 9.55
C ARG A 582 24.76 -32.05 9.56
N PRO A 583 23.56 -32.60 9.32
CA PRO A 583 23.37 -34.04 9.15
C PRO A 583 24.27 -34.57 8.02
N ARG A 584 24.86 -35.76 8.24
CA ARG A 584 25.61 -36.47 7.20
C ARG A 584 24.66 -36.91 6.07
N GLY A 585 25.16 -36.98 4.84
CA GLY A 585 24.39 -37.41 3.67
C GLY A 585 23.80 -36.23 2.87
N ARG A 586 22.47 -36.14 2.80
CA ARG A 586 21.75 -35.11 2.03
C ARG A 586 21.17 -34.03 2.96
N PRO A 587 21.98 -33.09 3.47
CA PRO A 587 21.48 -32.07 4.38
C PRO A 587 20.46 -31.17 3.68
N PRO A 588 19.54 -30.56 4.44
CA PRO A 588 18.66 -29.53 3.91
C PRO A 588 19.45 -28.43 3.21
N LYS A 589 18.97 -28.05 2.02
CA LYS A 589 19.58 -27.01 1.20
C LYS A 589 19.43 -25.66 1.89
N ARG A 590 20.50 -24.86 1.97
CA ARG A 590 20.45 -23.49 2.47
C ARG A 590 20.17 -22.52 1.33
N TRP A 591 19.74 -21.31 1.68
CA TRP A 591 19.58 -20.24 0.69
C TRP A 591 20.89 -19.94 -0.05
N LYS A 592 22.03 -19.84 0.66
CA LYS A 592 23.36 -19.59 0.08
C LYS A 592 23.86 -20.71 -0.85
N ASP A 593 23.43 -21.96 -0.61
CA ASP A 593 23.80 -23.11 -1.45
C ASP A 593 23.19 -22.99 -2.87
N GLN A 594 22.16 -22.16 -3.07
CA GLN A 594 21.59 -21.91 -4.40
C GLN A 594 22.43 -20.99 -5.28
N ILE A 595 23.26 -20.11 -4.70
CA ILE A 595 24.04 -19.13 -5.47
C ILE A 595 25.08 -19.84 -6.36
N PRO A 596 25.85 -20.81 -5.84
CA PRO A 596 26.72 -21.65 -6.67
C PRO A 596 25.98 -22.43 -7.74
N GLU A 597 24.80 -22.98 -7.44
CA GLU A 597 24.00 -23.71 -8.45
C GLU A 597 23.49 -22.79 -9.56
N ASP A 598 23.12 -21.57 -9.20
CA ASP A 598 22.64 -20.55 -10.12
C ASP A 598 23.76 -20.01 -11.02
N LEU A 599 25.04 -20.11 -10.62
CA LEU A 599 26.18 -19.55 -11.36
C LEU A 599 27.22 -20.58 -11.84
N GLY A 600 27.14 -21.83 -11.38
CA GLY A 600 28.16 -22.84 -11.66
C GLY A 600 29.56 -22.47 -11.11
N LEU A 601 29.63 -21.59 -10.12
CA LEU A 601 30.88 -21.09 -9.52
C LEU A 601 30.94 -21.43 -8.02
N PRO A 602 32.13 -21.64 -7.45
CA PRO A 602 32.29 -21.78 -6.01
C PRO A 602 31.74 -20.56 -5.25
N LEU A 603 31.14 -20.78 -4.07
CA LEU A 603 30.49 -19.71 -3.29
C LEU A 603 31.42 -18.53 -3.00
N HIS A 604 32.68 -18.79 -2.62
CA HIS A 604 33.66 -17.73 -2.32
C HIS A 604 33.91 -16.79 -3.53
N ARG A 605 33.95 -17.35 -4.76
CA ARG A 605 34.08 -16.53 -5.98
C ARG A 605 32.84 -15.68 -6.21
N CYS A 606 31.65 -16.25 -5.96
CA CYS A 606 30.40 -15.49 -6.05
C CYS A 606 30.39 -14.33 -5.04
N GLU A 607 30.84 -14.56 -3.80
CA GLU A 607 30.93 -13.54 -2.75
C GLU A 607 31.89 -12.42 -3.13
N GLU A 608 33.08 -12.76 -3.64
CA GLU A 608 34.11 -11.81 -4.11
C GLU A 608 33.58 -10.96 -5.27
N MET A 609 33.06 -11.61 -6.33
CA MET A 609 32.50 -10.92 -7.50
C MET A 609 31.33 -9.99 -7.15
N ALA A 610 30.52 -10.36 -6.16
CA ALA A 610 29.36 -9.58 -5.75
C ALA A 610 29.71 -8.25 -5.07
N LEU A 611 30.96 -8.06 -4.62
CA LEU A 611 31.42 -6.79 -4.06
C LEU A 611 31.45 -5.68 -5.12
N ASN A 612 31.85 -6.01 -6.35
CA ASN A 612 31.78 -5.07 -7.48
C ASN A 612 30.38 -5.09 -8.11
N ARG A 613 29.70 -3.93 -8.10
CA ARG A 613 28.35 -3.81 -8.67
C ARG A 613 28.32 -4.05 -10.19
N GLY A 614 29.32 -3.56 -10.93
CA GLY A 614 29.40 -3.66 -12.39
C GLY A 614 29.59 -5.11 -12.84
N ASP A 615 30.65 -5.74 -12.33
CA ASP A 615 31.03 -7.11 -12.66
C ASP A 615 29.92 -8.10 -12.26
N TRP A 616 29.31 -7.91 -11.09
CA TRP A 616 28.18 -8.72 -10.66
C TRP A 616 26.97 -8.58 -11.60
N TRP A 617 26.69 -7.36 -12.06
CA TRP A 617 25.54 -7.11 -12.91
C TRP A 617 25.70 -7.73 -14.30
N GLU A 618 26.85 -7.51 -14.95
CA GLU A 618 27.11 -8.04 -16.29
C GLU A 618 27.42 -9.54 -16.27
N GLY A 619 28.31 -9.99 -15.37
CA GLY A 619 28.78 -11.38 -15.32
C GLY A 619 27.81 -12.38 -14.72
N ALA A 620 27.06 -12.01 -13.67
CA ALA A 620 26.19 -12.93 -12.93
C ALA A 620 24.69 -12.70 -13.19
N VAL A 621 24.23 -11.45 -13.13
CA VAL A 621 22.79 -11.12 -13.20
C VAL A 621 22.25 -11.11 -14.63
N ARG A 622 23.01 -10.57 -15.60
CA ARG A 622 22.66 -10.56 -17.03
C ARG A 622 23.12 -11.81 -17.78
N GLY A 623 24.14 -12.51 -17.28
CA GLY A 623 24.66 -13.73 -17.87
C GLY A 623 23.58 -14.81 -18.11
N ARG A 624 23.44 -15.27 -19.36
CA ARG A 624 22.54 -16.38 -19.70
C ARG A 624 23.21 -17.72 -19.42
N ARG A 625 22.45 -18.67 -18.86
CA ARG A 625 22.86 -20.06 -18.70
C ARG A 625 22.94 -20.73 -20.07
N ARG A 626 24.08 -21.30 -20.48
CA ARG A 626 24.13 -22.19 -21.66
C ARG A 626 23.44 -23.52 -21.35
N ALA A 627 22.92 -24.18 -22.38
CA ALA A 627 22.27 -25.50 -22.29
C ALA A 627 23.13 -26.64 -21.69
N ARG A 628 24.43 -26.39 -21.43
CA ARG A 628 25.40 -27.33 -20.84
C ARG A 628 26.04 -26.84 -19.53
N GLY A 629 25.36 -25.96 -18.78
CA GLY A 629 25.75 -25.65 -17.39
C GLY A 629 27.01 -24.79 -17.18
N ARG A 630 27.62 -24.21 -18.23
CA ARG A 630 28.73 -23.23 -18.11
C ARG A 630 28.27 -21.83 -18.52
N TYR A 631 28.74 -20.82 -17.78
CA TYR A 631 28.49 -19.39 -18.05
C TYR A 631 29.62 -18.80 -18.89
N ASP A 632 29.28 -17.90 -19.82
CA ASP A 632 30.25 -16.95 -20.38
C ASP A 632 30.44 -15.84 -19.35
N LEU A 633 31.42 -16.01 -18.47
CA LEU A 633 32.06 -14.86 -17.84
C LEU A 633 32.83 -14.19 -18.97
N ARG A 634 32.30 -13.09 -19.53
CA ARG A 634 33.14 -12.25 -20.38
C ARG A 634 34.25 -11.68 -19.49
N PRO A 635 35.52 -11.77 -19.90
CA PRO A 635 36.62 -11.16 -19.17
C PRO A 635 36.42 -9.65 -19.05
#